data_AF-A0A552FLT4-F1
#
_entry.id   AF-A0A552FLT4-F1
#
_cell.length_a   1.000
_cell.length_b   1.000
_cell.length_c   1.000
_cell.angle_alpha   90.00
_cell.angle_beta   90.00
_cell.angle_gamma   90.00
#
_symmetry.space_group_name_H-M   'P 1'
#
loop_
_entity.id
_entity.type
_entity.pdbx_description
1 polymer ?
#
loop_
_entity_poly.entity_id
_entity_poly.type
_entity_poly.pdbx_seq_one_letter_code
_entity_poly.pdbx_strand_id
1 'polypeptide(L)'
;MAQFQPDRALEIVAPKYGTAYRIGGRLLLTCRHLFDNSNNCKVRFRSASNYSDKQDIDAQVIWKAPDNIDIALVELPETIETCDPVGFGVLPDASSTQKVKFDFFGFPQFLRYAEDDKKYATGLHIEGTIDVANRVPHNRLLLNIKDSPDIQPTDKQLERLEENQSPWQGTSGAAIVCNGFVIGVESRQQIRYRPASLEAESLARVYDNPEWREILEKHDIDPEPKPVISVNLNTRSYRNQAPPKPSYFVERPEVSIKLKELLLSEETAKTGTLVISAIYGLGGIGKSTLAAALAQDQAVQAYFPDGIFWATLGQQPDILSFLYGWIQALGDYDFKPMSVDAASLQLRTLLADKKALLVVDDLWNVGDIEPFQIAGNNCKLLVTTREVPVKGATPYNLDIMTESQSLALLRGYLGSELTAKEQEQAKNLAKTVGYLPLALELGAAQVKDGVTWAELLEDLQAEIAHLEILDRADAEDTPHEEKRKHYSLIASFNLSLKRLKSARLRQFIWLGVLPDDVTITEKMAATLWDCQVKEARETLRYLRGKALLLTGVSSEQITNYRVHDLLHDLARNLLQASSHPQADYQLPGLGLSITEAHQQLLSRYQRQTKNGLWHSLEDDGYIYNHLLWHLEKAQQIAQIHLLLREETAEGHNGWYSQCEREGKTAVFIKDIARAWQLAEEHFIENPTKSIGLQVRYALITTSLNSLAGNIPAELMSLLIQHEIWTPAQGLAYVRQNQDDEKRAERLKAISPHLPSTLLPEALATAREIGNEYYRARALTGLAPYLPENLLPEALATAREIGDESDRAEALTGLAPYLPEILPEALATA
;
A
#
# COMPACT_ATOMS: atom_id res chain seq x y z
N MET A 1 6.69 -4.28 -7.95
CA MET A 1 5.83 -5.48 -8.03
C MET A 1 6.72 -6.67 -8.35
N ALA A 2 6.61 -7.79 -7.62
CA ALA A 2 7.34 -9.00 -7.97
C ALA A 2 6.80 -9.52 -9.31
N GLN A 3 7.56 -9.33 -10.38
CA GLN A 3 7.20 -9.82 -11.71
C GLN A 3 7.40 -11.33 -11.77
N PHE A 4 6.63 -12.01 -12.63
CA PHE A 4 6.86 -13.41 -12.98
C PHE A 4 8.30 -13.60 -13.46
N GLN A 5 9.01 -14.60 -12.90
CA GLN A 5 10.43 -14.85 -13.15
C GLN A 5 10.59 -16.11 -14.01
N PRO A 6 10.51 -16.01 -15.35
CA PRO A 6 10.57 -17.18 -16.25
C PRO A 6 11.93 -17.90 -16.22
N ASP A 7 12.99 -17.21 -15.80
CA ASP A 7 14.35 -17.72 -15.61
C ASP A 7 14.45 -18.77 -14.48
N ARG A 8 13.45 -18.83 -13.60
CA ARG A 8 13.34 -19.86 -12.56
C ARG A 8 12.80 -21.19 -13.07
N ALA A 9 12.23 -21.24 -14.28
CA ALA A 9 11.73 -22.47 -14.87
C ALA A 9 12.87 -23.31 -15.45
N LEU A 10 12.95 -24.57 -15.06
CA LEU A 10 13.94 -25.55 -15.52
C LEU A 10 13.25 -26.77 -16.14
N GLU A 11 13.89 -27.40 -17.11
CA GLU A 11 13.39 -28.64 -17.71
C GLU A 11 13.78 -29.83 -16.83
N ILE A 12 12.81 -30.66 -16.45
CA ILE A 12 13.09 -32.01 -15.96
C ILE A 12 13.22 -32.89 -17.20
N VAL A 13 14.39 -33.51 -17.38
CA VAL A 13 14.68 -34.35 -18.57
C VAL A 13 14.62 -35.85 -18.26
N ALA A 14 14.67 -36.23 -16.99
CA ALA A 14 14.52 -37.60 -16.52
C ALA A 14 13.96 -37.61 -15.07
N PRO A 15 13.13 -38.60 -14.68
CA PRO A 15 12.76 -39.80 -15.46
C PRO A 15 11.63 -39.56 -16.47
N LYS A 16 10.75 -38.57 -16.25
CA LYS A 16 9.80 -38.09 -17.25
C LYS A 16 10.07 -36.63 -17.60
N TYR A 17 9.75 -36.25 -18.83
CA TYR A 17 9.90 -34.89 -19.30
C TYR A 17 8.87 -33.97 -18.65
N GLY A 18 9.30 -32.82 -18.12
CA GLY A 18 8.42 -31.87 -17.45
C GLY A 18 9.13 -30.54 -17.16
N THR A 19 8.46 -29.71 -16.39
CA THR A 19 8.95 -28.42 -15.91
C THR A 19 9.10 -28.46 -14.38
N ALA A 20 10.09 -27.75 -13.88
CA ALA A 20 10.29 -27.45 -12.47
C ALA A 20 10.51 -25.95 -12.29
N TYR A 21 10.16 -25.41 -11.12
CA TYR A 21 10.32 -23.98 -10.84
C TYR A 21 11.14 -23.76 -9.56
N ARG A 22 12.17 -22.92 -9.63
CA ARG A 22 13.02 -22.59 -8.48
C ARG A 22 12.26 -21.75 -7.45
N ILE A 23 11.95 -22.33 -6.29
CA ILE A 23 11.15 -21.67 -5.24
C ILE A 23 11.98 -20.98 -4.15
N GLY A 24 13.28 -21.21 -4.09
CA GLY A 24 14.15 -20.62 -3.07
C GLY A 24 15.28 -21.57 -2.70
N GLY A 25 16.43 -21.01 -2.28
CA GLY A 25 17.62 -21.80 -1.99
C GLY A 25 17.99 -22.68 -3.18
N ARG A 26 18.05 -24.01 -2.94
CA ARG A 26 18.29 -25.06 -3.94
C ARG A 26 17.03 -25.89 -4.25
N LEU A 27 15.85 -25.42 -3.87
CA LEU A 27 14.60 -26.14 -4.05
C LEU A 27 13.87 -25.81 -5.34
N LEU A 28 13.32 -26.86 -5.95
CA LEU A 28 12.46 -26.83 -7.10
C LEU A 28 11.08 -27.38 -6.75
N LEU A 29 10.04 -26.71 -7.22
CA LEU A 29 8.66 -27.17 -7.16
C LEU A 29 8.24 -27.76 -8.50
N THR A 30 7.55 -28.90 -8.47
CA THR A 30 7.09 -29.60 -9.67
C THR A 30 6.02 -30.67 -9.32
N CYS A 31 5.62 -31.51 -10.27
CA CYS A 31 4.62 -32.56 -10.10
C CYS A 31 5.21 -33.89 -9.60
N ARG A 32 4.45 -34.60 -8.76
CA ARG A 32 4.81 -35.92 -8.23
C ARG A 32 4.88 -36.99 -9.32
N HIS A 33 3.95 -36.96 -10.27
CA HIS A 33 3.83 -38.00 -11.32
C HIS A 33 5.04 -38.06 -12.27
N LEU A 34 5.90 -37.04 -12.27
CA LEU A 34 7.12 -37.00 -13.07
C LEU A 34 8.20 -37.95 -12.57
N PHE A 35 8.10 -38.44 -11.33
CA PHE A 35 9.20 -39.16 -10.67
C PHE A 35 8.95 -40.64 -10.40
N ASP A 36 7.74 -41.18 -10.65
CA ASP A 36 7.37 -42.56 -10.31
C ASP A 36 7.98 -43.01 -8.95
N ASN A 37 8.71 -44.13 -8.93
CA ASN A 37 9.47 -44.63 -7.77
C ASN A 37 10.92 -44.11 -7.69
N SER A 38 11.35 -43.27 -8.64
CA SER A 38 12.69 -42.68 -8.64
C SER A 38 12.76 -41.51 -7.68
N ASN A 39 13.86 -41.41 -6.94
CA ASN A 39 14.25 -40.21 -6.22
C ASN A 39 15.36 -39.45 -6.95
N ASN A 40 15.89 -40.00 -8.05
CA ASN A 40 16.87 -39.33 -8.89
C ASN A 40 16.17 -38.71 -10.09
N CYS A 41 16.49 -37.46 -10.36
CA CYS A 41 16.03 -36.77 -11.55
C CYS A 41 17.17 -35.95 -12.18
N LYS A 42 17.02 -35.64 -13.46
CA LYS A 42 17.94 -34.74 -14.15
C LYS A 42 17.22 -33.47 -14.53
N VAL A 43 17.82 -32.34 -14.16
CA VAL A 43 17.30 -31.00 -14.44
C VAL A 43 18.27 -30.28 -15.35
N ARG A 44 17.77 -29.66 -16.42
CA ARG A 44 18.61 -28.98 -17.40
C ARG A 44 18.68 -27.49 -17.13
N PHE A 45 19.90 -26.98 -16.97
CA PHE A 45 20.22 -25.56 -16.90
C PHE A 45 20.58 -25.03 -18.30
N ARG A 46 20.21 -23.78 -18.57
CA ARG A 46 20.53 -23.07 -19.82
C ARG A 46 21.50 -21.93 -19.49
N SER A 47 22.63 -21.87 -20.18
CA SER A 47 23.53 -20.73 -20.10
C SER A 47 22.90 -19.49 -20.75
N ALA A 48 22.95 -18.34 -20.07
CA ALA A 48 22.45 -17.07 -20.58
C ALA A 48 23.22 -16.57 -21.83
N SER A 49 24.42 -17.09 -22.09
CA SER A 49 25.33 -16.59 -23.12
C SER A 49 25.44 -17.48 -24.37
N ASN A 50 24.97 -18.73 -24.36
CA ASN A 50 25.08 -19.62 -25.53
C ASN A 50 24.03 -20.75 -25.54
N TYR A 51 23.21 -20.80 -26.60
CA TYR A 51 22.15 -21.81 -26.81
C TYR A 51 22.65 -23.25 -27.11
N SER A 52 23.97 -23.48 -27.11
CA SER A 52 24.61 -24.79 -27.31
C SER A 52 24.99 -25.48 -26.00
N ASP A 53 25.13 -24.75 -24.89
CA ASP A 53 25.65 -25.29 -23.64
C ASP A 53 24.47 -25.65 -22.71
N LYS A 54 23.86 -26.80 -22.98
CA LYS A 54 22.86 -27.43 -22.11
C LYS A 54 23.59 -28.33 -21.12
N GLN A 55 23.45 -28.06 -19.82
CA GLN A 55 23.99 -28.92 -18.77
C GLN A 55 22.85 -29.64 -18.06
N ASP A 56 22.86 -30.96 -18.13
CA ASP A 56 21.95 -31.81 -17.35
C ASP A 56 22.59 -32.06 -15.99
N ILE A 57 21.90 -31.65 -14.93
CA ILE A 57 22.36 -31.69 -13.54
C ILE A 57 21.56 -32.76 -12.81
N ASP A 58 22.26 -33.65 -12.11
CA ASP A 58 21.63 -34.63 -11.22
C ASP A 58 21.05 -33.90 -10.00
N ALA A 59 19.77 -34.14 -9.73
CA ALA A 59 19.02 -33.57 -8.62
C ALA A 59 18.21 -34.67 -7.90
N GLN A 60 17.82 -34.42 -6.66
CA GLN A 60 17.14 -35.42 -5.83
C GLN A 60 15.74 -34.99 -5.46
N VAL A 61 14.76 -35.88 -5.60
CA VAL A 61 13.41 -35.69 -5.08
C VAL A 61 13.46 -35.89 -3.56
N ILE A 62 13.39 -34.79 -2.82
CA ILE A 62 13.47 -34.81 -1.35
C ILE A 62 12.11 -35.00 -0.69
N TRP A 63 11.03 -34.69 -1.42
CA TRP A 63 9.68 -34.82 -0.90
C TRP A 63 8.67 -35.01 -2.01
N LYS A 64 7.66 -35.84 -1.74
CA LYS A 64 6.51 -36.06 -2.61
C LYS A 64 5.26 -35.99 -1.74
N ALA A 65 4.28 -35.17 -2.11
CA ALA A 65 3.01 -35.06 -1.40
C ALA A 65 2.27 -36.42 -1.36
N PRO A 66 1.27 -36.60 -0.47
CA PRO A 66 0.45 -37.82 -0.41
C PRO A 66 -0.15 -38.21 -1.78
N ASP A 67 -0.47 -39.49 -2.01
CA ASP A 67 -0.85 -40.03 -3.34
C ASP A 67 -2.03 -39.31 -4.04
N ASN A 68 -2.85 -38.55 -3.29
CA ASN A 68 -3.95 -37.77 -3.82
C ASN A 68 -3.58 -36.33 -4.23
N ILE A 69 -2.32 -35.92 -4.07
CA ILE A 69 -1.79 -34.58 -4.36
C ILE A 69 -0.57 -34.72 -5.27
N ASP A 70 -0.61 -34.07 -6.43
CA ASP A 70 0.44 -34.15 -7.45
C ASP A 70 1.50 -33.04 -7.32
N ILE A 71 2.17 -32.99 -6.16
CA ILE A 71 3.24 -32.02 -5.87
C ILE A 71 4.49 -32.76 -5.36
N ALA A 72 5.66 -32.35 -5.84
CA ALA A 72 6.95 -32.80 -5.35
C ALA A 72 7.96 -31.65 -5.22
N LEU A 73 8.91 -31.83 -4.32
CA LEU A 73 10.07 -30.96 -4.15
C LEU A 73 11.33 -31.70 -4.57
N VAL A 74 12.14 -31.02 -5.39
CA VAL A 74 13.44 -31.51 -5.85
C VAL A 74 14.53 -30.57 -5.32
N GLU A 75 15.59 -31.13 -4.78
CA GLU A 75 16.76 -30.40 -4.32
C GLU A 75 17.89 -30.52 -5.36
N LEU A 76 18.46 -29.36 -5.71
CA LEU A 76 19.64 -29.23 -6.55
C LEU A 76 20.92 -29.48 -5.73
N PRO A 77 21.99 -29.98 -6.37
CA PRO A 77 23.26 -30.25 -5.67
C PRO A 77 23.88 -28.95 -5.16
N GLU A 78 24.72 -29.06 -4.13
CA GLU A 78 25.42 -27.92 -3.50
C GLU A 78 26.29 -27.11 -4.47
N THR A 79 26.61 -27.66 -5.64
CA THR A 79 27.34 -26.97 -6.71
C THR A 79 26.51 -25.89 -7.41
N ILE A 80 25.21 -25.80 -7.16
CA ILE A 80 24.32 -24.79 -7.74
C ILE A 80 24.05 -23.67 -6.75
N GLU A 81 24.24 -22.43 -7.21
CA GLU A 81 23.99 -21.22 -6.42
C GLU A 81 22.52 -21.14 -5.96
N THR A 82 22.32 -20.67 -4.73
CA THR A 82 20.99 -20.44 -4.16
C THR A 82 20.26 -19.30 -4.85
N CYS A 83 18.94 -19.37 -4.95
CA CYS A 83 18.11 -18.24 -5.41
C CYS A 83 17.23 -17.70 -4.28
N ASP A 84 16.80 -16.45 -4.42
CA ASP A 84 15.88 -15.82 -3.47
C ASP A 84 14.57 -16.62 -3.36
N PRO A 85 13.97 -16.71 -2.16
CA PRO A 85 12.71 -17.40 -1.97
C PRO A 85 11.55 -16.72 -2.72
N VAL A 86 10.62 -17.52 -3.22
CA VAL A 86 9.35 -17.01 -3.77
C VAL A 86 8.30 -16.95 -2.67
N GLY A 87 7.29 -16.10 -2.86
CA GLY A 87 6.10 -16.15 -2.02
C GLY A 87 5.15 -17.26 -2.48
N PHE A 88 4.48 -17.90 -1.52
CA PHE A 88 3.35 -18.79 -1.80
C PHE A 88 2.02 -18.06 -1.66
N GLY A 89 1.02 -18.44 -2.46
CA GLY A 89 -0.27 -17.75 -2.51
C GLY A 89 -1.48 -18.65 -2.30
N VAL A 90 -2.49 -18.16 -1.58
CA VAL A 90 -3.83 -18.77 -1.52
C VAL A 90 -4.80 -17.94 -2.33
N LEU A 91 -5.54 -18.58 -3.24
CA LEU A 91 -6.68 -17.93 -3.89
C LEU A 91 -7.81 -17.68 -2.87
N PRO A 92 -8.59 -16.59 -3.01
CA PRO A 92 -9.71 -16.30 -2.12
C PRO A 92 -10.76 -17.43 -2.11
N ASP A 93 -11.65 -17.40 -1.11
CA ASP A 93 -12.69 -18.42 -0.92
C ASP A 93 -13.59 -18.57 -2.16
N ALA A 94 -14.07 -19.79 -2.38
CA ALA A 94 -14.88 -20.17 -3.55
C ALA A 94 -16.24 -19.42 -3.65
N SER A 95 -16.60 -18.61 -2.66
CA SER A 95 -17.74 -17.68 -2.72
C SER A 95 -17.45 -16.42 -3.56
N SER A 96 -16.19 -16.21 -3.96
CA SER A 96 -15.76 -15.08 -4.77
C SER A 96 -15.98 -15.34 -6.27
N THR A 97 -16.64 -14.39 -6.96
CA THR A 97 -16.77 -14.37 -8.43
C THR A 97 -15.56 -13.74 -9.13
N GLN A 98 -14.46 -13.53 -8.40
CA GLN A 98 -13.27 -12.88 -8.92
C GLN A 98 -12.52 -13.78 -9.91
N LYS A 99 -11.96 -13.12 -10.94
CA LYS A 99 -11.01 -13.75 -11.86
C LYS A 99 -9.60 -13.27 -11.52
N VAL A 100 -8.68 -14.21 -11.36
CA VAL A 100 -7.27 -13.93 -11.03
C VAL A 100 -6.43 -14.22 -12.25
N LYS A 101 -5.56 -13.29 -12.66
CA LYS A 101 -4.61 -13.54 -13.75
C LYS A 101 -3.52 -14.49 -13.27
N PHE A 102 -3.14 -15.44 -14.13
CA PHE A 102 -2.00 -16.30 -13.89
C PHE A 102 -1.00 -16.25 -15.04
N ASP A 103 0.24 -16.52 -14.70
CA ASP A 103 1.36 -16.75 -15.61
C ASP A 103 1.99 -18.10 -15.28
N PHE A 104 2.37 -18.86 -16.31
CA PHE A 104 3.34 -19.93 -16.14
C PHE A 104 4.28 -20.00 -17.35
N PHE A 105 5.47 -20.55 -17.13
CA PHE A 105 6.44 -20.82 -18.17
C PHE A 105 6.74 -22.31 -18.14
N GLY A 106 6.53 -22.97 -19.28
CA GLY A 106 6.73 -24.42 -19.42
C GLY A 106 7.46 -24.77 -20.70
N PHE A 107 7.83 -26.05 -20.83
CA PHE A 107 8.65 -26.53 -21.94
C PHE A 107 7.88 -27.55 -22.79
N PRO A 108 6.90 -27.14 -23.61
CA PRO A 108 6.08 -28.08 -24.36
C PRO A 108 6.89 -28.85 -25.41
N GLN A 109 6.51 -30.10 -25.64
CA GLN A 109 7.22 -31.04 -26.51
C GLN A 109 7.27 -30.56 -27.97
N PHE A 110 6.24 -29.88 -28.46
CA PHE A 110 6.19 -29.41 -29.86
C PHE A 110 7.21 -28.30 -30.18
N LEU A 111 7.75 -27.61 -29.17
CA LEU A 111 8.82 -26.61 -29.32
C LEU A 111 10.23 -27.23 -29.25
N ARG A 112 10.35 -28.54 -29.04
CA ARG A 112 11.64 -29.23 -28.89
C ARG A 112 12.36 -29.48 -30.23
N TYR A 113 11.65 -29.41 -31.36
CA TYR A 113 12.17 -29.72 -32.69
C TYR A 113 12.02 -28.51 -33.63
N ALA A 114 13.12 -27.97 -34.15
CA ALA A 114 13.09 -26.91 -35.16
C ALA A 114 13.33 -27.47 -36.57
N GLU A 115 12.59 -26.91 -37.51
CA GLU A 115 12.76 -26.97 -38.96
C GLU A 115 13.63 -25.75 -39.35
N ASP A 116 14.59 -25.92 -40.25
CA ASP A 116 15.29 -24.83 -40.97
C ASP A 116 16.15 -23.81 -40.15
N ASP A 117 17.24 -24.29 -39.55
CA ASP A 117 18.46 -23.52 -39.16
C ASP A 117 18.31 -22.20 -38.35
N LYS A 118 17.13 -21.89 -37.79
CA LYS A 118 16.93 -20.81 -36.81
C LYS A 118 16.30 -21.32 -35.51
N LYS A 119 17.03 -21.16 -34.41
CA LYS A 119 16.57 -21.47 -33.05
C LYS A 119 15.65 -20.36 -32.54
N TYR A 120 14.37 -20.65 -32.29
CA TYR A 120 13.48 -19.79 -31.51
C TYR A 120 13.10 -20.47 -30.18
N ALA A 121 12.71 -19.66 -29.20
CA ALA A 121 12.56 -19.94 -27.77
C ALA A 121 12.13 -21.38 -27.44
N THR A 122 12.99 -22.10 -26.72
CA THR A 122 12.78 -23.49 -26.32
C THR A 122 11.84 -23.63 -25.12
N GLY A 123 11.03 -22.62 -24.79
CA GLY A 123 10.06 -22.61 -23.69
C GLY A 123 8.95 -21.60 -24.00
N LEU A 124 7.80 -21.75 -23.34
CA LEU A 124 6.57 -21.04 -23.67
C LEU A 124 5.98 -20.39 -22.42
N HIS A 125 5.81 -19.07 -22.48
CA HIS A 125 5.05 -18.30 -21.50
C HIS A 125 3.56 -18.34 -21.85
N ILE A 126 2.73 -18.77 -20.91
CA ILE A 126 1.28 -18.79 -21.03
C ILE A 126 0.66 -17.91 -19.97
N GLU A 127 -0.19 -16.99 -20.42
CA GLU A 127 -1.06 -16.17 -19.58
C GLU A 127 -2.53 -16.63 -19.68
N GLY A 128 -3.27 -16.40 -18.60
CA GLY A 128 -4.70 -16.70 -18.55
C GLY A 128 -5.39 -16.17 -17.30
N THR A 129 -6.60 -16.68 -17.03
CA THR A 129 -7.40 -16.33 -15.87
C THR A 129 -7.90 -17.57 -15.13
N ILE A 130 -7.89 -17.53 -13.80
CA ILE A 130 -8.51 -18.51 -12.93
C ILE A 130 -9.82 -17.92 -12.45
N ASP A 131 -10.92 -18.63 -12.65
CA ASP A 131 -12.21 -18.27 -12.05
C ASP A 131 -12.29 -18.91 -10.66
N VAL A 132 -12.23 -18.09 -9.61
CA VAL A 132 -12.10 -18.57 -8.21
C VAL A 132 -13.32 -19.40 -7.78
N ALA A 133 -14.49 -19.12 -8.34
CA ALA A 133 -15.72 -19.87 -8.10
C ALA A 133 -15.71 -21.24 -8.80
N ASN A 134 -14.90 -21.41 -9.84
CA ASN A 134 -14.90 -22.58 -10.69
C ASN A 134 -13.78 -23.55 -10.30
N ARG A 135 -13.99 -24.26 -9.18
CA ARG A 135 -13.05 -25.30 -8.71
C ARG A 135 -13.46 -26.67 -9.24
N VAL A 136 -12.50 -27.39 -9.81
CA VAL A 136 -12.62 -28.81 -10.19
C VAL A 136 -12.65 -29.65 -8.89
N PRO A 137 -13.30 -30.82 -8.85
CA PRO A 137 -13.29 -31.71 -7.69
C PRO A 137 -11.89 -31.87 -7.08
N HIS A 138 -11.81 -31.95 -5.74
CA HIS A 138 -10.56 -32.11 -4.98
C HIS A 138 -9.66 -30.85 -4.90
N ASN A 139 -10.23 -29.63 -4.96
CA ASN A 139 -9.48 -28.36 -4.82
C ASN A 139 -8.39 -28.15 -5.89
N ARG A 140 -8.63 -28.63 -7.11
CA ARG A 140 -7.79 -28.30 -8.27
C ARG A 140 -8.21 -26.97 -8.91
N LEU A 141 -7.25 -26.33 -9.55
CA LEU A 141 -7.41 -25.05 -10.23
C LEU A 141 -7.80 -25.27 -11.69
N LEU A 142 -8.84 -24.59 -12.14
CA LEU A 142 -9.19 -24.50 -13.57
C LEU A 142 -8.58 -23.23 -14.16
N LEU A 143 -7.62 -23.39 -15.04
CA LEU A 143 -6.85 -22.32 -15.67
C LEU A 143 -7.47 -21.99 -17.04
N ASN A 144 -8.24 -20.91 -17.18
CA ASN A 144 -8.75 -20.48 -18.48
C ASN A 144 -7.68 -19.74 -19.26
N ILE A 145 -7.36 -20.22 -20.44
CA ILE A 145 -6.20 -19.75 -21.20
C ILE A 145 -6.65 -18.78 -22.28
N LYS A 146 -5.86 -17.72 -22.50
CA LYS A 146 -6.11 -16.79 -23.60
C LYS A 146 -5.85 -17.46 -24.94
N ASP A 147 -6.87 -17.47 -25.80
CA ASP A 147 -6.78 -18.04 -27.13
C ASP A 147 -5.88 -17.14 -27.99
N SER A 148 -4.72 -17.66 -28.40
CA SER A 148 -3.74 -16.95 -29.22
C SER A 148 -3.20 -17.89 -30.29
N PRO A 149 -3.34 -17.54 -31.58
CA PRO A 149 -2.87 -18.39 -32.68
C PRO A 149 -1.35 -18.63 -32.64
N ASP A 150 -0.57 -17.71 -32.08
CA ASP A 150 0.90 -17.78 -32.02
C ASP A 150 1.44 -18.84 -31.03
N ILE A 151 0.55 -19.45 -30.24
CA ILE A 151 0.91 -20.38 -29.15
C ILE A 151 0.46 -21.83 -29.46
N GLN A 152 -0.12 -22.08 -30.64
CA GLN A 152 -0.59 -23.40 -31.05
C GLN A 152 0.49 -24.19 -31.82
N PRO A 153 0.54 -25.53 -31.69
CA PRO A 153 1.41 -26.34 -32.52
C PRO A 153 0.96 -26.30 -33.99
N THR A 154 1.92 -26.16 -34.91
CA THR A 154 1.67 -26.28 -36.36
C THR A 154 1.43 -27.74 -36.76
N ASP A 155 0.73 -27.97 -37.88
CA ASP A 155 0.48 -29.32 -38.41
C ASP A 155 1.79 -30.13 -38.57
N LYS A 156 2.86 -29.47 -39.04
CA LYS A 156 4.19 -30.08 -39.16
C LYS A 156 4.81 -30.49 -37.83
N GLN A 157 4.56 -29.75 -36.74
CA GLN A 157 5.02 -30.12 -35.41
C GLN A 157 4.20 -31.28 -34.82
N LEU A 158 2.91 -31.34 -35.15
CA LEU A 158 2.02 -32.44 -34.73
C LEU A 158 2.36 -33.77 -35.42
N GLU A 159 2.72 -33.74 -36.70
CA GLU A 159 3.15 -34.94 -37.45
C GLU A 159 4.42 -35.60 -36.90
N ARG A 160 5.23 -34.87 -36.12
CA ARG A 160 6.48 -35.36 -35.53
C ARG A 160 6.30 -36.05 -34.18
N LEU A 161 5.12 -35.95 -33.57
CA LEU A 161 4.82 -36.56 -32.27
C LEU A 161 4.34 -38.00 -32.47
N GLU A 162 4.71 -38.89 -31.55
CA GLU A 162 4.14 -40.24 -31.51
C GLU A 162 2.61 -40.17 -31.28
N GLU A 163 1.85 -41.15 -31.78
CA GLU A 163 0.36 -41.15 -31.70
C GLU A 163 -0.19 -40.96 -30.27
N ASN A 164 0.58 -41.38 -29.25
CA ASN A 164 0.20 -41.28 -27.83
C ASN A 164 0.88 -40.13 -27.08
N GLN A 165 1.67 -39.28 -27.75
CA GLN A 165 2.42 -38.21 -27.11
C GLN A 165 1.65 -36.87 -27.17
N SER A 166 1.40 -36.28 -25.99
CA SER A 166 0.81 -34.93 -25.92
C SER A 166 1.83 -33.89 -26.38
N PRO A 167 1.48 -32.95 -27.29
CA PRO A 167 2.36 -31.83 -27.65
C PRO A 167 2.76 -30.99 -26.43
N TRP A 168 1.94 -31.02 -25.38
CA TRP A 168 2.10 -30.21 -24.20
C TRP A 168 2.83 -30.92 -23.04
N GLN A 169 3.16 -32.22 -23.16
CA GLN A 169 3.71 -33.09 -22.10
C GLN A 169 4.79 -32.48 -21.19
N GLY A 170 5.63 -31.58 -21.71
CA GLY A 170 6.70 -30.95 -20.94
C GLY A 170 6.30 -29.72 -20.11
N THR A 171 5.04 -29.29 -20.10
CA THR A 171 4.57 -28.21 -19.20
C THR A 171 4.21 -28.72 -17.81
N SER A 172 4.04 -30.03 -17.62
CA SER A 172 3.68 -30.59 -16.32
C SER A 172 4.75 -30.26 -15.28
N GLY A 173 4.32 -29.75 -14.13
CA GLY A 173 5.19 -29.21 -13.10
C GLY A 173 5.54 -27.73 -13.25
N ALA A 174 5.04 -27.04 -14.29
CA ALA A 174 5.19 -25.59 -14.40
C ALA A 174 4.44 -24.89 -13.26
N ALA A 175 5.14 -23.99 -12.57
CA ALA A 175 4.54 -23.23 -11.47
C ALA A 175 3.52 -22.22 -12.01
N ILE A 176 2.33 -22.27 -11.42
CA ILE A 176 1.27 -21.28 -11.65
C ILE A 176 1.53 -20.10 -10.72
N VAL A 177 1.84 -18.96 -11.31
CA VAL A 177 2.17 -17.73 -10.58
C VAL A 177 1.04 -16.73 -10.75
N CYS A 178 0.54 -16.19 -9.64
CA CYS A 178 -0.46 -15.13 -9.62
C CYS A 178 0.06 -13.98 -8.77
N ASN A 179 0.19 -12.78 -9.35
CA ASN A 179 0.75 -11.59 -8.69
C ASN A 179 2.10 -11.86 -7.99
N GLY A 180 2.98 -12.65 -8.62
CA GLY A 180 4.29 -13.00 -8.06
C GLY A 180 4.26 -14.09 -6.98
N PHE A 181 3.10 -14.65 -6.65
CA PHE A 181 2.96 -15.77 -5.72
C PHE A 181 2.76 -17.09 -6.46
N VAL A 182 3.48 -18.13 -6.05
CA VAL A 182 3.26 -19.49 -6.54
C VAL A 182 2.06 -20.09 -5.84
N ILE A 183 1.05 -20.50 -6.60
CA ILE A 183 -0.23 -21.02 -6.07
C ILE A 183 -0.46 -22.50 -6.40
N GLY A 184 0.33 -23.07 -7.30
CA GLY A 184 0.10 -24.43 -7.80
C GLY A 184 1.10 -24.86 -8.87
N VAL A 185 0.93 -26.08 -9.38
CA VAL A 185 1.67 -26.64 -10.50
C VAL A 185 0.73 -27.25 -11.54
N GLU A 186 1.04 -27.07 -12.82
CA GLU A 186 0.28 -27.67 -13.93
C GLU A 186 0.41 -29.20 -13.91
N SER A 187 -0.69 -29.96 -13.84
CA SER A 187 -0.66 -31.40 -13.50
C SER A 187 -1.14 -32.35 -14.61
N ARG A 188 -2.14 -31.98 -15.44
CA ARG A 188 -2.78 -32.92 -16.37
C ARG A 188 -3.05 -32.35 -17.75
N GLN A 189 -2.61 -33.10 -18.77
CA GLN A 189 -2.91 -32.82 -20.17
C GLN A 189 -3.19 -34.10 -20.94
N GLN A 190 -4.41 -34.22 -21.47
CA GLN A 190 -4.85 -35.37 -22.27
C GLN A 190 -5.19 -35.00 -23.73
N ILE A 191 -4.82 -33.80 -24.20
CA ILE A 191 -5.42 -33.23 -25.41
C ILE A 191 -4.35 -32.92 -26.47
N ARG A 192 -4.66 -33.30 -27.71
CA ARG A 192 -3.82 -33.12 -28.91
C ARG A 192 -3.70 -31.66 -29.38
N TYR A 193 -4.68 -30.83 -29.02
CA TYR A 193 -4.72 -29.38 -29.23
C TYR A 193 -4.67 -28.65 -27.89
N ARG A 194 -4.29 -27.37 -27.87
CA ARG A 194 -4.35 -26.57 -26.64
C ARG A 194 -5.81 -26.49 -26.17
N PRO A 195 -6.12 -26.87 -24.93
CA PRO A 195 -7.46 -26.66 -24.41
C PRO A 195 -7.67 -25.19 -24.06
N ALA A 196 -8.92 -24.71 -24.16
CA ALA A 196 -9.32 -23.41 -23.62
C ALA A 196 -9.11 -23.34 -22.09
N SER A 197 -8.94 -24.49 -21.42
CA SER A 197 -8.68 -24.59 -20.00
C SER A 197 -7.70 -25.71 -19.62
N LEU A 198 -6.81 -25.48 -18.65
CA LEU A 198 -5.92 -26.51 -18.05
C LEU A 198 -6.28 -26.79 -16.58
N GLU A 199 -5.87 -27.96 -16.08
CA GLU A 199 -5.95 -28.30 -14.65
C GLU A 199 -4.59 -28.13 -13.96
N ALA A 200 -4.57 -27.43 -12.83
CA ALA A 200 -3.40 -27.34 -11.95
C ALA A 200 -3.70 -27.86 -10.54
N GLU A 201 -2.68 -28.46 -9.94
CA GLU A 201 -2.68 -28.90 -8.55
C GLU A 201 -2.40 -27.70 -7.64
N SER A 202 -3.31 -27.44 -6.69
CA SER A 202 -3.21 -26.27 -5.80
C SER A 202 -2.27 -26.54 -4.63
N LEU A 203 -1.36 -25.59 -4.37
CA LEU A 203 -0.50 -25.62 -3.18
C LEU A 203 -1.28 -25.46 -1.87
N ALA A 204 -2.53 -24.97 -1.92
CA ALA A 204 -3.43 -24.92 -0.77
C ALA A 204 -3.60 -26.29 -0.09
N ARG A 205 -3.37 -27.38 -0.83
CA ARG A 205 -3.49 -28.76 -0.35
C ARG A 205 -2.27 -29.24 0.46
N VAL A 206 -1.17 -28.49 0.44
CA VAL A 206 0.08 -28.87 1.12
C VAL A 206 0.50 -27.87 2.20
N TYR A 207 -0.13 -26.69 2.30
CA TYR A 207 0.24 -25.68 3.29
C TYR A 207 0.11 -26.13 4.75
N ASP A 208 -0.82 -27.04 5.05
CA ASP A 208 -0.97 -27.64 6.40
C ASP A 208 -0.14 -28.91 6.62
N ASN A 209 0.64 -29.33 5.62
CA ASN A 209 1.51 -30.49 5.76
C ASN A 209 2.76 -30.11 6.59
N PRO A 210 3.03 -30.77 7.74
CA PRO A 210 4.18 -30.43 8.58
C PRO A 210 5.54 -30.61 7.88
N GLU A 211 5.68 -31.65 7.05
CA GLU A 211 6.93 -31.91 6.31
C GLU A 211 7.19 -30.85 5.26
N TRP A 212 6.13 -30.36 4.59
CA TRP A 212 6.23 -29.23 3.66
C TRP A 212 6.78 -27.98 4.37
N ARG A 213 6.23 -27.63 5.54
CA ARG A 213 6.67 -26.46 6.33
C ARG A 213 8.13 -26.61 6.78
N GLU A 214 8.47 -27.78 7.34
CA GLU A 214 9.82 -28.06 7.84
C GLU A 214 10.88 -27.97 6.72
N ILE A 215 10.57 -28.51 5.54
CA ILE A 215 11.50 -28.46 4.39
C ILE A 215 11.72 -27.02 3.91
N LEU A 216 10.65 -26.22 3.82
CA LEU A 216 10.74 -24.83 3.39
C LEU A 216 11.49 -23.96 4.39
N GLU A 217 11.18 -24.09 5.69
CA GLU A 217 11.88 -23.38 6.76
C GLU A 217 13.37 -23.71 6.79
N LYS A 218 13.75 -24.97 6.55
CA LYS A 218 15.15 -25.40 6.43
C LYS A 218 15.90 -24.73 5.27
N HIS A 219 15.18 -24.26 4.26
CA HIS A 219 15.74 -23.60 3.08
C HIS A 219 15.50 -22.08 3.07
N ASP A 220 15.18 -21.49 4.23
CA ASP A 220 14.88 -20.06 4.40
C ASP A 220 13.72 -19.56 3.50
N ILE A 221 12.75 -20.44 3.20
CA ILE A 221 11.55 -20.11 2.44
C ILE A 221 10.37 -19.98 3.41
N ASP A 222 9.67 -18.84 3.38
CA ASP A 222 8.47 -18.62 4.17
C ASP A 222 7.35 -19.58 3.74
N PRO A 223 6.92 -20.54 4.59
CA PRO A 223 5.88 -21.47 4.23
C PRO A 223 4.47 -20.87 4.32
N GLU A 224 4.32 -19.67 4.90
CA GLU A 224 3.02 -19.03 5.14
C GLU A 224 2.47 -18.45 3.84
N PRO A 225 1.33 -18.96 3.34
CA PRO A 225 0.81 -18.53 2.06
C PRO A 225 0.04 -17.21 2.21
N LYS A 226 0.21 -16.30 1.25
CA LYS A 226 -0.40 -14.96 1.26
C LYS A 226 -1.66 -14.92 0.38
N PRO A 227 -2.69 -14.13 0.71
CA PRO A 227 -3.88 -14.05 -0.14
C PRO A 227 -3.54 -13.41 -1.50
N VAL A 228 -3.91 -14.09 -2.59
CA VAL A 228 -3.77 -13.57 -3.96
C VAL A 228 -4.98 -12.70 -4.29
N ILE A 229 -4.82 -11.38 -4.22
CA ILE A 229 -5.90 -10.42 -4.47
C ILE A 229 -5.85 -9.98 -5.94
N SER A 230 -6.90 -10.18 -6.72
CA SER A 230 -6.96 -9.70 -8.11
C SER A 230 -6.83 -8.18 -8.16
N VAL A 231 -5.77 -7.65 -8.79
CA VAL A 231 -5.71 -6.24 -9.18
C VAL A 231 -6.69 -6.06 -10.34
N ASN A 232 -7.84 -5.47 -10.06
CA ASN A 232 -8.79 -5.05 -11.10
C ASN A 232 -8.13 -3.98 -11.99
N LEU A 233 -7.65 -4.38 -13.17
CA LEU A 233 -7.04 -3.51 -14.17
C LEU A 233 -8.05 -2.69 -15.00
N ASN A 234 -9.30 -2.55 -14.54
CA ASN A 234 -10.38 -1.94 -15.34
C ASN A 234 -11.29 -0.97 -14.57
N THR A 235 -10.76 -0.18 -13.66
CA THR A 235 -11.50 0.97 -13.11
C THR A 235 -10.62 2.21 -13.21
N ARG A 236 -11.13 3.29 -13.83
CA ARG A 236 -10.75 4.65 -13.46
C ARG A 236 -10.62 4.64 -11.93
N SER A 237 -9.42 4.87 -11.41
CA SER A 237 -9.07 4.66 -10.00
C SER A 237 -10.06 5.40 -9.12
N TYR A 238 -11.02 4.67 -8.55
CA TYR A 238 -11.88 5.21 -7.52
C TYR A 238 -10.99 5.42 -6.29
N ARG A 239 -10.67 6.69 -6.00
CA ARG A 239 -9.71 7.04 -4.97
C ARG A 239 -10.42 7.00 -3.62
N ASN A 240 -10.13 6.00 -2.78
CA ASN A 240 -10.64 5.94 -1.42
C ASN A 240 -9.47 5.92 -0.43
N GLN A 241 -9.26 7.05 0.25
CA GLN A 241 -8.18 7.22 1.24
C GLN A 241 -8.60 6.81 2.66
N ALA A 242 -9.86 6.40 2.87
CA ALA A 242 -10.32 6.03 4.20
C ALA A 242 -9.59 4.79 4.73
N PRO A 243 -9.32 4.73 6.05
CA PRO A 243 -8.71 3.55 6.65
C PRO A 243 -9.61 2.31 6.51
N PRO A 244 -9.04 1.08 6.52
CA PRO A 244 -9.82 -0.15 6.43
C PRO A 244 -10.76 -0.32 7.63
N LYS A 245 -11.83 -1.11 7.47
CA LYS A 245 -12.70 -1.47 8.59
C LYS A 245 -11.90 -2.30 9.61
N PRO A 246 -12.17 -2.18 10.91
CA PRO A 246 -11.63 -3.10 11.90
C PRO A 246 -11.91 -4.55 11.52
N SER A 247 -11.04 -5.48 11.92
CA SER A 247 -11.19 -6.90 11.63
C SER A 247 -12.53 -7.47 12.12
N TYR A 248 -13.07 -6.92 13.21
CA TYR A 248 -14.40 -7.22 13.73
C TYR A 248 -15.24 -5.96 13.73
N PHE A 249 -16.00 -5.77 12.66
CA PHE A 249 -16.93 -4.65 12.53
C PHE A 249 -18.36 -5.13 12.83
N VAL A 250 -19.00 -4.49 13.82
CA VAL A 250 -20.43 -4.67 14.09
C VAL A 250 -21.19 -3.53 13.45
N GLU A 251 -22.09 -3.87 12.52
CA GLU A 251 -22.94 -2.88 11.89
C GLU A 251 -23.94 -2.29 12.89
N ARG A 252 -24.17 -0.97 12.76
CA ARG A 252 -25.12 -0.19 13.56
C ARG A 252 -26.16 0.44 12.64
N PRO A 253 -27.15 -0.32 12.15
CA PRO A 253 -28.07 0.12 11.08
C PRO A 253 -28.82 1.41 11.42
N GLU A 254 -29.24 1.57 12.67
CA GLU A 254 -29.95 2.75 13.16
C GLU A 254 -29.15 4.05 13.01
N VAL A 255 -27.81 3.93 13.05
CA VAL A 255 -26.89 5.04 12.87
C VAL A 255 -26.47 5.16 11.41
N SER A 256 -26.06 4.05 10.79
CA SER A 256 -25.52 4.05 9.42
C SER A 256 -26.55 4.47 8.39
N ILE A 257 -27.81 4.03 8.51
CA ILE A 257 -28.88 4.40 7.58
C ILE A 257 -29.14 5.90 7.65
N LYS A 258 -29.32 6.45 8.87
CA LYS A 258 -29.62 7.86 9.07
C LYS A 258 -28.47 8.77 8.60
N LEU A 259 -27.22 8.38 8.85
CA LEU A 259 -26.06 9.11 8.35
C LEU A 259 -25.92 9.03 6.83
N LYS A 260 -26.20 7.87 6.23
CA LYS A 260 -26.26 7.74 4.76
C LYS A 260 -27.33 8.66 4.18
N GLU A 261 -28.52 8.70 4.75
CA GLU A 261 -29.58 9.61 4.32
C GLU A 261 -29.12 11.08 4.38
N LEU A 262 -28.46 11.49 5.46
CA LEU A 262 -27.91 12.84 5.59
C LEU A 262 -26.81 13.12 4.56
N LEU A 263 -25.90 12.17 4.35
CA LEU A 263 -24.76 12.30 3.43
C LEU A 263 -25.20 12.34 1.95
N LEU A 264 -26.21 11.55 1.61
CA LEU A 264 -26.77 11.42 0.26
C LEU A 264 -27.87 12.46 -0.02
N SER A 265 -28.29 13.25 0.97
CA SER A 265 -29.33 14.27 0.81
C SER A 265 -28.89 15.45 -0.07
N GLU A 266 -29.81 15.92 -0.92
CA GLU A 266 -29.62 17.16 -1.69
C GLU A 266 -29.83 18.43 -0.84
N GLU A 267 -30.56 18.35 0.29
CA GLU A 267 -30.82 19.51 1.15
C GLU A 267 -29.55 20.10 1.78
N THR A 268 -28.55 19.26 2.06
CA THR A 268 -27.22 19.69 2.53
C THR A 268 -26.37 20.34 1.43
N ALA A 269 -26.85 20.44 0.18
CA ALA A 269 -26.15 21.11 -0.92
C ALA A 269 -26.08 22.64 -0.75
N LYS A 270 -26.96 23.24 0.08
CA LYS A 270 -26.94 24.68 0.35
C LYS A 270 -25.85 25.13 1.33
N THR A 271 -25.24 24.21 2.10
CA THR A 271 -24.20 24.51 3.10
C THR A 271 -22.89 23.73 2.93
N GLY A 272 -22.85 22.67 2.09
CA GLY A 272 -21.63 21.95 1.68
C GLY A 272 -20.90 21.13 2.75
N THR A 273 -21.24 21.30 4.04
CA THR A 273 -20.50 20.72 5.17
C THR A 273 -21.44 19.95 6.11
N LEU A 274 -21.24 18.63 6.23
CA LEU A 274 -21.95 17.72 7.13
C LEU A 274 -21.02 17.27 8.25
N VAL A 275 -21.05 17.94 9.40
CA VAL A 275 -20.22 17.54 10.55
C VAL A 275 -20.97 16.46 11.32
N ILE A 276 -20.41 15.24 11.40
CA ILE A 276 -20.85 14.27 12.42
C ILE A 276 -20.26 14.76 13.75
N SER A 277 -20.90 15.79 14.29
CA SER A 277 -20.58 16.27 15.62
C SER A 277 -21.25 15.31 16.57
N ALA A 278 -20.47 14.40 17.12
CA ALA A 278 -20.88 13.78 18.35
C ALA A 278 -20.98 14.90 19.38
N ILE A 279 -22.22 15.27 19.75
CA ILE A 279 -22.44 15.94 21.02
C ILE A 279 -21.69 15.12 22.07
N TYR A 280 -20.72 15.77 22.71
CA TYR A 280 -20.19 15.41 24.02
C TYR A 280 -19.96 13.89 24.17
N GLY A 281 -18.98 13.36 23.43
CA GLY A 281 -18.89 11.92 23.18
C GLY A 281 -17.52 11.36 23.52
N LEU A 282 -17.46 10.72 24.69
CA LEU A 282 -16.38 9.87 25.23
C LEU A 282 -15.50 9.24 24.15
N GLY A 283 -14.18 9.28 24.36
CA GLY A 283 -13.23 8.52 23.55
C GLY A 283 -13.67 7.05 23.38
N GLY A 284 -13.42 6.44 22.22
CA GLY A 284 -13.59 5.00 22.04
C GLY A 284 -15.02 4.55 21.66
N ILE A 285 -15.93 5.49 21.40
CA ILE A 285 -17.31 5.21 20.96
C ILE A 285 -17.44 4.76 19.48
N GLY A 286 -16.36 4.87 18.70
CA GLY A 286 -16.30 4.39 17.31
C GLY A 286 -16.62 5.42 16.22
N LYS A 287 -16.37 6.72 16.45
CA LYS A 287 -16.61 7.80 15.47
C LYS A 287 -15.80 7.60 14.18
N SER A 288 -14.49 7.43 14.29
CA SER A 288 -13.58 7.18 13.17
C SER A 288 -13.94 5.87 12.46
N THR A 289 -14.28 4.82 13.22
CA THR A 289 -14.74 3.53 12.67
C THR A 289 -16.00 3.67 11.83
N LEU A 290 -16.96 4.46 12.29
CA LEU A 290 -18.20 4.71 11.56
C LEU A 290 -17.98 5.54 10.30
N ALA A 291 -17.17 6.59 10.38
CA ALA A 291 -16.80 7.39 9.20
C ALA A 291 -16.06 6.54 8.16
N ALA A 292 -15.11 5.69 8.58
CA ALA A 292 -14.42 4.75 7.71
C ALA A 292 -15.38 3.71 7.09
N ALA A 293 -16.34 3.21 7.87
CA ALA A 293 -17.35 2.27 7.37
C ALA A 293 -18.28 2.89 6.33
N LEU A 294 -18.68 4.16 6.53
CA LEU A 294 -19.45 4.94 5.55
C LEU A 294 -18.65 5.19 4.26
N ALA A 295 -17.37 5.56 4.38
CA ALA A 295 -16.50 5.74 3.23
C ALA A 295 -16.28 4.45 2.42
N GLN A 296 -16.37 3.29 3.05
CA GLN A 296 -16.28 2.00 2.37
C GLN A 296 -17.62 1.46 1.84
N ASP A 297 -18.72 2.17 2.07
CA ASP A 297 -20.04 1.72 1.64
C ASP A 297 -20.24 1.92 0.14
N GLN A 298 -20.77 0.91 -0.55
CA GLN A 298 -20.92 0.94 -2.01
C GLN A 298 -21.86 2.06 -2.49
N ALA A 299 -22.93 2.36 -1.75
CA ALA A 299 -23.87 3.40 -2.14
C ALA A 299 -23.24 4.79 -1.97
N VAL A 300 -22.46 4.99 -0.90
CA VAL A 300 -21.68 6.21 -0.69
C VAL A 300 -20.65 6.38 -1.80
N GLN A 301 -19.92 5.30 -2.15
CA GLN A 301 -18.91 5.37 -3.21
C GLN A 301 -19.52 5.67 -4.59
N ALA A 302 -20.66 5.07 -4.90
CA ALA A 302 -21.40 5.36 -6.13
C ALA A 302 -21.90 6.82 -6.18
N TYR A 303 -22.21 7.42 -5.03
CA TYR A 303 -22.65 8.81 -4.96
C TYR A 303 -21.51 9.82 -5.12
N PHE A 304 -20.28 9.47 -4.72
CA PHE A 304 -19.09 10.31 -4.81
C PHE A 304 -18.05 9.75 -5.81
N PRO A 305 -18.35 9.76 -7.12
CA PRO A 305 -17.53 9.08 -8.14
C PRO A 305 -16.10 9.62 -8.27
N ASP A 306 -15.85 10.87 -7.84
CA ASP A 306 -14.53 11.50 -7.90
C ASP A 306 -13.63 11.14 -6.71
N GLY A 307 -14.17 10.39 -5.74
CA GLY A 307 -13.41 9.76 -4.66
C GLY A 307 -13.73 10.27 -3.25
N ILE A 308 -13.06 9.65 -2.30
CA ILE A 308 -13.12 9.91 -0.87
C ILE A 308 -11.71 10.24 -0.38
N PHE A 309 -11.56 11.43 0.19
CA PHE A 309 -10.31 11.97 0.71
C PHE A 309 -10.37 12.03 2.23
N TRP A 310 -9.30 11.59 2.91
CA TRP A 310 -9.27 11.43 4.36
C TRP A 310 -8.07 12.18 4.96
N ALA A 311 -8.30 12.89 6.07
CA ALA A 311 -7.27 13.57 6.86
C ALA A 311 -7.53 13.34 8.35
N THR A 312 -6.56 12.78 9.07
CA THR A 312 -6.63 12.60 10.53
C THR A 312 -5.82 13.70 11.19
N LEU A 313 -6.46 14.65 11.88
CA LEU A 313 -5.79 15.87 12.35
C LEU A 313 -5.03 15.67 13.66
N GLY A 314 -5.69 15.10 14.68
CA GLY A 314 -5.11 14.96 16.01
C GLY A 314 -4.82 16.32 16.68
N GLN A 315 -3.95 16.33 17.69
CA GLN A 315 -3.70 17.53 18.51
C GLN A 315 -2.76 18.54 17.83
N GLN A 316 -1.86 18.07 16.95
CA GLN A 316 -0.88 18.90 16.25
C GLN A 316 -0.85 18.57 14.75
N PRO A 317 -1.88 18.98 13.99
CA PRO A 317 -2.06 18.57 12.61
C PRO A 317 -1.03 19.18 11.64
N ASP A 318 -0.52 18.37 10.71
CA ASP A 318 0.22 18.82 9.52
C ASP A 318 -0.75 19.10 8.37
N ILE A 319 -1.56 20.15 8.54
CA ILE A 319 -2.67 20.52 7.62
C ILE A 319 -2.16 20.64 6.17
N LEU A 320 -1.03 21.31 5.97
CA LEU A 320 -0.47 21.55 4.64
C LEU A 320 -0.16 20.23 3.92
N SER A 321 0.35 19.22 4.62
CA SER A 321 0.63 17.91 4.03
C SER A 321 -0.63 17.16 3.62
N PHE A 322 -1.71 17.24 4.41
CA PHE A 322 -2.99 16.65 4.02
C PHE A 322 -3.57 17.31 2.77
N LEU A 323 -3.61 18.65 2.75
CA LEU A 323 -4.11 19.39 1.59
C LEU A 323 -3.26 19.10 0.34
N TYR A 324 -1.94 19.13 0.47
CA TYR A 324 -1.03 18.77 -0.61
C TYR A 324 -1.26 17.33 -1.10
N GLY A 325 -1.40 16.38 -0.18
CA GLY A 325 -1.73 14.99 -0.52
C GLY A 325 -3.03 14.87 -1.30
N TRP A 326 -4.05 15.65 -0.97
CA TRP A 326 -5.32 15.70 -1.70
C TRP A 326 -5.17 16.34 -3.08
N ILE A 327 -4.39 17.42 -3.22
CA ILE A 327 -4.09 18.08 -4.52
C ILE A 327 -3.43 17.09 -5.48
N GLN A 328 -2.39 16.41 -5.01
CA GLN A 328 -1.70 15.36 -5.76
C GLN A 328 -2.66 14.21 -6.08
N ALA A 329 -3.46 13.78 -5.11
CA ALA A 329 -4.49 12.76 -5.32
C ALA A 329 -5.68 13.24 -6.17
N LEU A 330 -5.79 14.50 -6.54
CA LEU A 330 -6.79 15.02 -7.49
C LEU A 330 -6.22 15.15 -8.91
N GLY A 331 -4.92 14.89 -9.08
CA GLY A 331 -4.21 14.89 -10.36
C GLY A 331 -3.36 16.14 -10.60
N ASP A 332 -3.26 17.04 -9.63
CA ASP A 332 -2.41 18.22 -9.73
C ASP A 332 -1.07 17.95 -9.06
N TYR A 333 -0.17 17.36 -9.83
CA TYR A 333 1.15 16.99 -9.34
C TYR A 333 2.15 18.17 -9.35
N ASP A 334 1.82 19.25 -10.06
CA ASP A 334 2.69 20.38 -10.33
C ASP A 334 2.57 21.50 -9.30
N PHE A 335 1.39 21.64 -8.68
CA PHE A 335 1.17 22.65 -7.65
C PHE A 335 1.87 22.31 -6.33
N LYS A 336 2.88 23.11 -5.97
CA LYS A 336 3.61 23.02 -4.69
C LYS A 336 3.12 24.14 -3.76
N PRO A 337 2.23 23.86 -2.81
CA PRO A 337 1.71 24.89 -1.92
C PRO A 337 2.79 25.39 -0.97
N MET A 338 3.01 26.71 -0.97
CA MET A 338 3.92 27.39 -0.04
C MET A 338 3.20 27.83 1.25
N SER A 339 1.86 27.71 1.31
CA SER A 339 1.05 28.01 2.48
C SER A 339 -0.24 27.20 2.47
N VAL A 340 -0.87 27.06 3.65
CA VAL A 340 -2.17 26.39 3.83
C VAL A 340 -3.26 27.09 3.01
N ASP A 341 -3.26 28.42 2.95
CA ASP A 341 -4.24 29.20 2.18
C ASP A 341 -4.11 28.93 0.68
N ALA A 342 -2.88 28.86 0.16
CA ALA A 342 -2.64 28.54 -1.25
C ALA A 342 -3.10 27.12 -1.58
N ALA A 343 -2.83 26.15 -0.70
CA ALA A 343 -3.31 24.77 -0.85
C ALA A 343 -4.84 24.67 -0.85
N SER A 344 -5.50 25.37 0.09
CA SER A 344 -6.95 25.41 0.17
C SER A 344 -7.59 26.03 -1.07
N LEU A 345 -7.02 27.13 -1.59
CA LEU A 345 -7.49 27.79 -2.81
C LEU A 345 -7.37 26.87 -4.05
N GLN A 346 -6.26 26.14 -4.17
CA GLN A 346 -6.08 25.22 -5.28
C GLN A 346 -7.06 24.05 -5.21
N LEU A 347 -7.27 23.48 -4.02
CA LEU A 347 -8.29 22.44 -3.83
C LEU A 347 -9.69 22.93 -4.20
N ARG A 348 -10.06 24.19 -3.89
CA ARG A 348 -11.33 24.79 -4.34
C ARG A 348 -11.47 24.75 -5.85
N THR A 349 -10.39 25.05 -6.57
CA THR A 349 -10.37 25.02 -8.04
C THR A 349 -10.51 23.59 -8.56
N LEU A 350 -9.75 22.63 -8.01
CA LEU A 350 -9.77 21.23 -8.45
C LEU A 350 -11.07 20.49 -8.14
N LEU A 351 -11.78 20.91 -7.09
CA LEU A 351 -13.03 20.31 -6.65
C LEU A 351 -14.29 21.03 -7.18
N ALA A 352 -14.15 22.15 -7.90
CA ALA A 352 -15.27 22.97 -8.35
C ALA A 352 -16.34 22.18 -9.11
N ASP A 353 -15.91 21.31 -10.04
CA ASP A 353 -16.80 20.49 -10.89
C ASP A 353 -16.88 19.02 -10.45
N LYS A 354 -16.29 18.67 -9.30
CA LYS A 354 -16.20 17.28 -8.81
C LYS A 354 -17.22 16.98 -7.74
N LYS A 355 -17.58 15.70 -7.62
CA LYS A 355 -18.44 15.15 -6.58
C LYS A 355 -17.65 14.19 -5.71
N ALA A 356 -17.04 14.74 -4.65
CA ALA A 356 -16.16 14.04 -3.73
C ALA A 356 -16.61 14.15 -2.27
N LEU A 357 -16.25 13.16 -1.46
CA LEU A 357 -16.40 13.20 0.00
C LEU A 357 -15.05 13.52 0.65
N LEU A 358 -15.01 14.58 1.45
CA LEU A 358 -13.86 14.97 2.24
C LEU A 358 -14.12 14.53 3.68
N VAL A 359 -13.19 13.83 4.32
CA VAL A 359 -13.33 13.37 5.70
C VAL A 359 -12.20 13.94 6.55
N VAL A 360 -12.55 14.68 7.60
CA VAL A 360 -11.65 15.21 8.62
C VAL A 360 -11.90 14.46 9.93
N ASP A 361 -10.97 13.61 10.31
CA ASP A 361 -11.05 12.76 11.49
C ASP A 361 -10.27 13.36 12.67
N ASP A 362 -10.81 13.20 13.88
CA ASP A 362 -10.23 13.66 15.15
C ASP A 362 -9.85 15.15 15.18
N LEU A 363 -10.84 16.03 14.96
CA LEU A 363 -10.66 17.49 15.04
C LEU A 363 -10.62 17.97 16.51
N TRP A 364 -9.51 18.61 16.90
CA TRP A 364 -9.28 19.19 18.24
C TRP A 364 -9.47 20.70 18.33
N ASN A 365 -9.14 21.49 17.29
CA ASN A 365 -9.33 22.94 17.28
C ASN A 365 -10.28 23.37 16.18
N VAL A 366 -11.21 24.30 16.46
CA VAL A 366 -12.15 24.82 15.45
C VAL A 366 -11.43 25.41 14.25
N GLY A 367 -10.31 26.11 14.45
CA GLY A 367 -9.60 26.81 13.37
C GLY A 367 -9.00 25.85 12.32
N ASP A 368 -8.66 24.63 12.72
CA ASP A 368 -7.97 23.67 11.85
C ASP A 368 -8.89 23.11 10.75
N ILE A 369 -10.21 23.32 10.84
CA ILE A 369 -11.17 22.91 9.83
C ILE A 369 -11.28 23.89 8.65
N GLU A 370 -10.98 25.18 8.86
CA GLU A 370 -11.21 26.24 7.87
C GLU A 370 -10.54 25.93 6.52
N PRO A 371 -9.29 25.41 6.48
CA PRO A 371 -8.63 25.07 5.23
C PRO A 371 -9.33 23.95 4.43
N PHE A 372 -10.11 23.10 5.10
CA PHE A 372 -10.85 21.98 4.50
C PHE A 372 -12.29 22.36 4.10
N GLN A 373 -12.78 23.54 4.51
CA GLN A 373 -14.09 24.08 4.09
C GLN A 373 -14.05 24.63 2.67
N ILE A 374 -13.83 23.71 1.74
CA ILE A 374 -13.65 23.94 0.32
C ILE A 374 -15.04 23.89 -0.32
N ALA A 375 -15.64 25.07 -0.53
CA ALA A 375 -17.05 25.26 -0.85
C ALA A 375 -17.44 24.88 -2.31
N GLY A 376 -17.33 23.59 -2.66
CA GLY A 376 -17.91 23.05 -3.90
C GLY A 376 -19.36 22.59 -3.68
N ASN A 377 -20.30 22.95 -4.57
CA ASN A 377 -21.72 22.60 -4.44
C ASN A 377 -21.99 21.08 -4.44
N ASN A 378 -21.06 20.28 -4.96
CA ASN A 378 -21.18 18.83 -5.12
C ASN A 378 -20.26 18.04 -4.16
N CYS A 379 -19.43 18.71 -3.37
CA CYS A 379 -18.61 18.06 -2.35
C CYS A 379 -19.34 18.02 -1.00
N LYS A 380 -19.03 17.00 -0.20
CA LYS A 380 -19.48 16.93 1.20
C LYS A 380 -18.27 16.83 2.11
N LEU A 381 -18.23 17.66 3.14
CA LEU A 381 -17.25 17.55 4.21
C LEU A 381 -17.86 16.81 5.39
N LEU A 382 -17.33 15.63 5.71
CA LEU A 382 -17.60 14.83 6.89
C LEU A 382 -16.53 15.10 7.95
N VAL A 383 -16.94 15.36 9.19
CA VAL A 383 -16.01 15.65 10.29
C VAL A 383 -16.34 14.81 11.50
N THR A 384 -15.32 14.25 12.15
CA THR A 384 -15.43 13.66 13.48
C THR A 384 -14.69 14.53 14.51
N THR A 385 -15.27 14.71 15.68
CA THR A 385 -14.68 15.50 16.77
C THR A 385 -15.20 15.00 18.12
N ARG A 386 -14.43 15.26 19.18
CA ARG A 386 -14.77 14.90 20.57
C ARG A 386 -15.51 16.03 21.30
N GLU A 387 -15.09 17.27 21.07
CA GLU A 387 -15.42 18.40 21.96
C GLU A 387 -15.87 19.67 21.21
N VAL A 388 -15.60 19.76 19.90
CA VAL A 388 -15.67 21.03 19.20
C VAL A 388 -16.93 21.16 18.35
N PRO A 389 -17.91 22.01 18.72
CA PRO A 389 -19.01 22.33 17.83
C PRO A 389 -18.50 23.15 16.64
N VAL A 390 -18.69 22.62 15.43
CA VAL A 390 -18.31 23.31 14.18
C VAL A 390 -19.47 24.18 13.72
N LYS A 391 -19.21 25.47 13.49
CA LYS A 391 -20.20 26.43 12.98
C LYS A 391 -20.63 26.06 11.55
N GLY A 392 -21.95 26.16 11.28
CA GLY A 392 -22.51 25.95 9.93
C GLY A 392 -22.79 24.49 9.57
N ALA A 393 -22.63 23.55 10.50
CA ALA A 393 -22.79 22.14 10.24
C ALA A 393 -23.91 21.50 11.06
N THR A 394 -24.48 20.41 10.55
CA THR A 394 -25.58 19.67 11.20
C THR A 394 -25.02 18.60 12.14
N PRO A 395 -25.03 18.79 13.47
CA PRO A 395 -24.45 17.84 14.41
C PRO A 395 -25.20 16.50 14.39
N TYR A 396 -24.46 15.38 14.50
CA TYR A 396 -25.03 14.05 14.64
C TYR A 396 -24.43 13.32 15.84
N ASN A 397 -25.28 13.06 16.82
CA ASN A 397 -24.87 12.45 18.09
C ASN A 397 -24.73 10.96 17.93
N LEU A 398 -23.49 10.47 17.95
CA LEU A 398 -23.25 9.04 17.99
C LEU A 398 -23.47 8.54 19.42
N ASP A 399 -24.48 7.68 19.60
CA ASP A 399 -24.76 7.04 20.87
C ASP A 399 -23.86 5.81 21.11
N ILE A 400 -23.89 5.27 22.33
CA ILE A 400 -23.19 4.02 22.71
C ILE A 400 -23.78 2.79 21.97
N MET A 401 -23.09 1.65 22.02
CA MET A 401 -23.63 0.41 21.45
C MET A 401 -24.81 -0.09 22.26
N THR A 402 -25.75 -0.76 21.59
CA THR A 402 -26.80 -1.52 22.27
C THR A 402 -26.24 -2.82 22.88
N GLU A 403 -26.94 -3.40 23.85
CA GLU A 403 -26.51 -4.68 24.46
C GLU A 403 -26.29 -5.78 23.41
N SER A 404 -27.18 -5.88 22.41
CA SER A 404 -27.05 -6.88 21.34
C SER A 404 -25.83 -6.63 20.45
N GLN A 405 -25.54 -5.37 20.13
CA GLN A 405 -24.37 -4.98 19.36
C GLN A 405 -23.07 -5.27 20.15
N SER A 406 -23.04 -4.93 21.45
CA SER A 406 -21.87 -5.21 22.30
C SER A 406 -21.60 -6.71 22.42
N LEU A 407 -22.65 -7.52 22.58
CA LEU A 407 -22.51 -8.99 22.59
C LEU A 407 -22.04 -9.53 21.24
N ALA A 408 -22.53 -8.97 20.12
CA ALA A 408 -22.05 -9.35 18.79
C ALA A 408 -20.55 -9.05 18.63
N LEU A 409 -20.09 -7.90 19.13
CA LEU A 409 -18.68 -7.52 19.10
C LEU A 409 -17.82 -8.49 19.93
N LEU A 410 -18.23 -8.79 21.17
CA LEU A 410 -17.53 -9.73 22.05
C LEU A 410 -17.44 -11.13 21.43
N ARG A 411 -18.55 -11.64 20.87
CA ARG A 411 -18.59 -12.94 20.18
C ARG A 411 -17.68 -12.99 18.97
N GLY A 412 -17.73 -11.95 18.12
CA GLY A 412 -16.88 -11.84 16.96
C GLY A 412 -15.39 -11.88 17.33
N TYR A 413 -15.01 -11.12 18.37
CA TYR A 413 -13.63 -11.04 18.82
C TYR A 413 -13.10 -12.36 19.43
N LEU A 414 -13.92 -13.02 20.24
CA LEU A 414 -13.56 -14.26 20.94
C LEU A 414 -13.54 -15.49 20.01
N GLY A 415 -14.33 -15.48 18.94
CA GLY A 415 -14.35 -16.55 17.93
C GLY A 415 -14.98 -17.87 18.40
N SER A 416 -15.70 -17.86 19.53
CA SER A 416 -16.40 -19.03 20.10
C SER A 416 -17.85 -18.69 20.47
N GLU A 417 -18.72 -19.71 20.44
CA GLU A 417 -20.05 -19.57 21.00
C GLU A 417 -19.97 -19.47 22.53
N LEU A 418 -20.52 -18.38 23.07
CA LEU A 418 -20.61 -18.17 24.52
C LEU A 418 -21.67 -19.11 25.11
N THR A 419 -21.31 -19.84 26.17
CA THR A 419 -22.28 -20.58 26.97
C THR A 419 -23.29 -19.63 27.63
N ALA A 420 -24.43 -20.15 28.11
CA ALA A 420 -25.45 -19.30 28.75
C ALA A 420 -24.89 -18.48 29.93
N LYS A 421 -23.96 -19.07 30.71
CA LYS A 421 -23.28 -18.39 31.82
C LYS A 421 -22.31 -17.31 31.33
N GLU A 422 -21.50 -17.60 30.32
CA GLU A 422 -20.59 -16.62 29.72
C GLU A 422 -21.34 -15.48 29.04
N GLN A 423 -22.51 -15.76 28.46
CA GLN A 423 -23.36 -14.73 27.88
C GLN A 423 -23.89 -13.75 28.95
N GLU A 424 -24.28 -14.24 30.13
CA GLU A 424 -24.65 -13.39 31.26
C GLU A 424 -23.46 -12.53 31.74
N GLN A 425 -22.27 -13.13 31.84
CA GLN A 425 -21.07 -12.39 32.24
C GLN A 425 -20.62 -11.37 31.17
N ALA A 426 -20.76 -11.69 29.89
CA ALA A 426 -20.50 -10.78 28.78
C ALA A 426 -21.46 -9.58 28.79
N LYS A 427 -22.74 -9.79 29.14
CA LYS A 427 -23.70 -8.69 29.35
C LYS A 427 -23.27 -7.79 30.51
N ASN A 428 -22.85 -8.38 31.62
CA ASN A 428 -22.36 -7.63 32.77
C ASN A 428 -21.12 -6.82 32.42
N LEU A 429 -20.17 -7.42 31.66
CA LEU A 429 -18.98 -6.72 31.18
C LEU A 429 -19.37 -5.53 30.31
N ALA A 430 -20.24 -5.75 29.32
CA ALA A 430 -20.69 -4.70 28.42
C ALA A 430 -21.32 -3.51 29.16
N LYS A 431 -22.13 -3.81 30.17
CA LYS A 431 -22.71 -2.80 31.06
C LYS A 431 -21.65 -2.06 31.88
N THR A 432 -20.69 -2.77 32.45
CA THR A 432 -19.61 -2.18 33.27
C THR A 432 -18.71 -1.26 32.46
N VAL A 433 -18.37 -1.63 31.22
CA VAL A 433 -17.52 -0.80 30.35
C VAL A 433 -18.30 0.30 29.61
N GLY A 434 -19.58 0.49 29.94
CA GLY A 434 -20.42 1.54 29.37
C GLY A 434 -20.79 1.34 27.90
N TYR A 435 -20.76 0.10 27.40
CA TYR A 435 -21.05 -0.28 26.02
C TYR A 435 -20.17 0.44 24.97
N LEU A 436 -18.95 0.80 25.35
CA LEU A 436 -17.97 1.43 24.46
C LEU A 436 -17.20 0.36 23.65
N PRO A 437 -17.17 0.43 22.30
CA PRO A 437 -16.49 -0.55 21.44
C PRO A 437 -15.03 -0.82 21.85
N LEU A 438 -14.23 0.23 22.05
CA LEU A 438 -12.81 0.06 22.39
C LEU A 438 -12.60 -0.65 23.74
N ALA A 439 -13.41 -0.31 24.75
CA ALA A 439 -13.33 -0.94 26.06
C ALA A 439 -13.79 -2.42 26.01
N LEU A 440 -14.80 -2.72 25.18
CA LEU A 440 -15.24 -4.09 24.92
C LEU A 440 -14.14 -4.93 24.26
N GLU A 441 -13.42 -4.38 23.27
CA GLU A 441 -12.30 -5.08 22.62
C GLU A 441 -11.15 -5.36 23.59
N LEU A 442 -10.80 -4.37 24.44
CA LEU A 442 -9.79 -4.55 25.49
C LEU A 442 -10.20 -5.60 26.52
N GLY A 443 -11.48 -5.63 26.90
CA GLY A 443 -12.02 -6.68 27.78
C GLY A 443 -12.00 -8.06 27.14
N ALA A 444 -12.44 -8.16 25.87
CA ALA A 444 -12.44 -9.41 25.11
C ALA A 444 -11.03 -9.97 24.93
N ALA A 445 -10.04 -9.11 24.65
CA ALA A 445 -8.65 -9.51 24.56
C ALA A 445 -8.16 -10.16 25.87
N GLN A 446 -8.51 -9.58 27.02
CA GLN A 446 -8.12 -10.13 28.32
C GLN A 446 -8.77 -11.49 28.61
N VAL A 447 -10.05 -11.66 28.26
CA VAL A 447 -10.73 -12.97 28.37
C VAL A 447 -10.08 -14.01 27.46
N LYS A 448 -9.76 -13.62 26.22
CA LYS A 448 -9.08 -14.50 25.25
C LYS A 448 -7.71 -14.98 25.74
N ASP A 449 -7.03 -14.15 26.53
CA ASP A 449 -5.75 -14.48 27.15
C ASP A 449 -5.87 -15.26 28.46
N GLY A 450 -7.07 -15.76 28.79
CA GLY A 450 -7.31 -16.69 29.88
C GLY A 450 -7.78 -16.07 31.19
N VAL A 451 -8.00 -14.76 31.25
CA VAL A 451 -8.61 -14.13 32.44
C VAL A 451 -10.08 -14.51 32.51
N THR A 452 -10.52 -14.95 33.68
CA THR A 452 -11.92 -15.31 33.85
C THR A 452 -12.80 -14.06 33.79
N TRP A 453 -14.02 -14.18 33.24
CA TRP A 453 -14.96 -13.06 33.21
C TRP A 453 -15.25 -12.46 34.59
N ALA A 454 -15.28 -13.28 35.63
CA ALA A 454 -15.54 -12.85 37.00
C ALA A 454 -14.40 -11.99 37.55
N GLU A 455 -13.16 -12.45 37.38
CA GLU A 455 -11.95 -11.73 37.77
C GLU A 455 -11.82 -10.39 37.03
N LEU A 456 -12.06 -10.38 35.70
CA LEU A 456 -12.03 -9.15 34.92
C LEU A 456 -13.08 -8.13 35.40
N LEU A 457 -14.29 -8.58 35.71
CA LEU A 457 -15.36 -7.72 36.21
C LEU A 457 -15.04 -7.13 37.58
N GLU A 458 -14.47 -7.94 38.49
CA GLU A 458 -14.06 -7.50 39.82
C GLU A 458 -12.96 -6.44 39.73
N ASP A 459 -11.91 -6.71 38.95
CA ASP A 459 -10.80 -5.78 38.72
C ASP A 459 -11.27 -4.46 38.10
N LEU A 460 -12.16 -4.52 37.10
CA LEU A 460 -12.73 -3.32 36.45
C LEU A 460 -13.55 -2.49 37.44
N GLN A 461 -14.39 -3.13 38.25
CA GLN A 461 -15.20 -2.43 39.23
C GLN A 461 -14.35 -1.77 40.31
N ALA A 462 -13.30 -2.45 40.78
CA ALA A 462 -12.36 -1.90 41.74
C ALA A 462 -11.62 -0.67 41.18
N GLU A 463 -11.12 -0.75 39.95
CA GLU A 463 -10.42 0.36 39.29
C GLU A 463 -11.36 1.55 39.02
N ILE A 464 -12.60 1.31 38.57
CA ILE A 464 -13.61 2.37 38.37
C ILE A 464 -13.95 3.06 39.69
N ALA A 465 -14.23 2.29 40.74
CA ALA A 465 -14.57 2.84 42.05
C ALA A 465 -13.43 3.70 42.61
N HIS A 466 -12.19 3.30 42.35
CA HIS A 466 -11.01 4.07 42.73
C HIS A 466 -10.90 5.40 41.97
N LEU A 467 -11.08 5.40 40.65
CA LEU A 467 -11.09 6.62 39.84
C LEU A 467 -12.21 7.59 40.27
N GLU A 468 -13.38 7.06 40.63
CA GLU A 468 -14.50 7.85 41.18
C GLU A 468 -14.16 8.50 42.53
N ILE A 469 -13.35 7.86 43.37
CA ILE A 469 -12.92 8.42 44.66
C ILE A 469 -11.93 9.58 44.46
N LEU A 470 -10.98 9.43 43.53
CA LEU A 470 -9.99 10.47 43.23
C LEU A 470 -10.65 11.75 42.71
N ASP A 471 -11.63 11.64 41.80
CA ASP A 471 -12.28 12.81 41.20
C ASP A 471 -13.16 13.60 42.18
N ARG A 472 -13.73 12.94 43.20
CA ARG A 472 -14.51 13.61 44.25
C ARG A 472 -13.70 14.58 45.10
N ALA A 473 -12.37 14.51 45.04
CA ALA A 473 -11.49 15.47 45.73
C ALA A 473 -11.35 16.81 44.97
N ASP A 474 -11.73 16.88 43.69
CA ASP A 474 -11.45 18.00 42.77
C ASP A 474 -12.72 18.67 42.14
N ALA A 475 -13.92 18.43 42.68
CA ALA A 475 -15.17 18.63 41.93
C ALA A 475 -15.61 20.10 41.65
N GLU A 476 -15.81 20.40 40.34
CA GLU A 476 -16.91 21.21 39.78
C GLU A 476 -17.98 20.31 39.10
N ASP A 477 -19.21 20.83 38.98
CA ASP A 477 -20.49 20.18 38.59
C ASP A 477 -20.52 19.55 37.17
N THR A 478 -20.22 18.25 37.05
CA THR A 478 -20.49 17.46 35.82
C THR A 478 -21.38 16.25 36.13
N PRO A 479 -22.30 15.83 35.22
CA PRO A 479 -23.24 14.73 35.48
C PRO A 479 -22.56 13.38 35.79
N HIS A 480 -23.02 12.70 36.83
CA HIS A 480 -22.41 11.49 37.42
C HIS A 480 -22.30 10.29 36.45
N GLU A 481 -23.13 10.19 35.40
CA GLU A 481 -23.12 9.04 34.48
C GLU A 481 -22.04 9.14 33.39
N GLU A 482 -21.72 10.33 32.90
CA GLU A 482 -20.73 10.54 31.83
C GLU A 482 -19.31 10.35 32.36
N LYS A 483 -19.00 10.93 33.52
CA LYS A 483 -17.75 10.70 34.27
C LYS A 483 -17.50 9.21 34.49
N ARG A 484 -18.54 8.47 34.88
CA ARG A 484 -18.44 7.03 35.11
C ARG A 484 -18.06 6.24 33.86
N LYS A 485 -18.61 6.58 32.69
CA LYS A 485 -18.22 5.95 31.43
C LYS A 485 -16.77 6.30 31.05
N HIS A 486 -16.33 7.53 31.31
CA HIS A 486 -14.95 7.96 31.11
C HIS A 486 -13.98 7.14 31.98
N TYR A 487 -14.29 6.96 33.28
CA TYR A 487 -13.51 6.10 34.17
C TYR A 487 -13.52 4.65 33.73
N SER A 488 -14.62 4.14 33.20
CA SER A 488 -14.72 2.76 32.72
C SER A 488 -13.76 2.50 31.55
N LEU A 489 -13.58 3.48 30.66
CA LEU A 489 -12.61 3.40 29.58
C LEU A 489 -11.17 3.49 30.11
N ILE A 490 -10.87 4.46 30.98
CA ILE A 490 -9.55 4.60 31.60
C ILE A 490 -9.18 3.33 32.39
N ALA A 491 -10.12 2.78 33.14
CA ALA A 491 -9.93 1.53 33.88
C ALA A 491 -9.60 0.37 32.93
N SER A 492 -10.29 0.28 31.79
CA SER A 492 -10.01 -0.73 30.76
C SER A 492 -8.59 -0.58 30.19
N PHE A 493 -8.12 0.65 29.96
CA PHE A 493 -6.73 0.91 29.57
C PHE A 493 -5.74 0.51 30.67
N ASN A 494 -5.97 0.99 31.89
CA ASN A 494 -5.10 0.75 33.04
C ASN A 494 -4.91 -0.75 33.28
N LEU A 495 -5.99 -1.53 33.32
CA LEU A 495 -5.92 -2.97 33.52
C LEU A 495 -5.18 -3.68 32.37
N SER A 496 -5.46 -3.29 31.13
CA SER A 496 -4.79 -3.85 29.95
C SER A 496 -3.27 -3.61 30.00
N LEU A 497 -2.85 -2.43 30.45
CA LEU A 497 -1.44 -2.05 30.58
C LEU A 497 -0.77 -2.64 31.84
N LYS A 498 -1.46 -2.70 32.99
CA LYS A 498 -0.96 -3.31 34.24
C LYS A 498 -0.62 -4.79 34.06
N ARG A 499 -1.35 -5.48 33.17
CA ARG A 499 -1.14 -6.90 32.84
C ARG A 499 -0.02 -7.12 31.81
N LEU A 500 0.60 -6.06 31.29
CA LEU A 500 1.80 -6.18 30.46
C LEU A 500 3.04 -6.41 31.34
N LYS A 501 3.96 -7.24 30.85
CA LYS A 501 5.32 -7.29 31.42
C LYS A 501 5.99 -5.92 31.28
N SER A 502 6.85 -5.56 32.23
CA SER A 502 7.50 -4.24 32.29
C SER A 502 8.26 -3.87 31.00
N ALA A 503 8.84 -4.85 30.29
CA ALA A 503 9.47 -4.63 28.98
C ALA A 503 8.46 -4.16 27.91
N ARG A 504 7.30 -4.84 27.81
CA ARG A 504 6.25 -4.54 26.83
C ARG A 504 5.49 -3.27 27.15
N LEU A 505 5.30 -2.96 28.44
CA LEU A 505 4.76 -1.68 28.86
C LEU A 505 5.64 -0.54 28.37
N ARG A 506 6.96 -0.63 28.57
CA ARG A 506 7.91 0.38 28.03
C ARG A 506 7.83 0.48 26.51
N GLN A 507 7.73 -0.64 25.79
CA GLN A 507 7.58 -0.65 24.33
C GLN A 507 6.28 0.05 23.88
N PHE A 508 5.16 -0.18 24.58
CA PHE A 508 3.91 0.54 24.33
C PHE A 508 4.06 2.05 24.57
N ILE A 509 4.68 2.47 25.68
CA ILE A 509 4.88 3.89 26.01
C ILE A 509 5.71 4.59 24.93
N TRP A 510 6.74 3.91 24.38
CA TRP A 510 7.56 4.47 23.30
C TRP A 510 6.77 4.80 22.03
N LEU A 511 5.59 4.21 21.80
CA LEU A 511 4.74 4.58 20.66
C LEU A 511 4.23 6.02 20.73
N GLY A 512 4.17 6.62 21.94
CA GLY A 512 3.72 8.00 22.13
C GLY A 512 4.69 9.07 21.58
N VAL A 513 5.91 8.69 21.19
CA VAL A 513 6.88 9.60 20.53
C VAL A 513 6.58 9.79 19.04
N LEU A 514 5.76 8.91 18.47
CA LEU A 514 5.42 8.92 17.05
C LEU A 514 4.37 10.01 16.76
N PRO A 515 4.26 10.50 15.52
CA PRO A 515 3.11 11.32 15.10
C PRO A 515 1.80 10.57 15.25
N ASP A 516 0.70 11.32 15.30
CA ASP A 516 -0.64 10.76 15.24
C ASP A 516 -0.85 10.02 13.92
N ASP A 517 -1.59 8.91 14.00
CA ASP A 517 -2.05 8.12 12.86
C ASP A 517 -0.98 7.54 11.92
N VAL A 518 0.25 7.37 12.41
CA VAL A 518 1.34 6.87 11.59
C VAL A 518 1.30 5.35 11.38
N THR A 519 1.79 4.92 10.22
CA THR A 519 1.98 3.51 9.90
C THR A 519 3.24 2.99 10.58
N ILE A 520 3.09 1.98 11.43
CA ILE A 520 4.18 1.33 12.16
C ILE A 520 4.58 0.04 11.44
N THR A 521 5.81 0.01 10.94
CA THR A 521 6.42 -1.16 10.30
C THR A 521 7.27 -1.94 11.31
N GLU A 522 7.56 -3.22 11.03
CA GLU A 522 8.42 -4.05 11.88
C GLU A 522 9.85 -3.49 11.99
N LYS A 523 10.40 -2.97 10.89
CA LYS A 523 11.74 -2.38 10.84
C LYS A 523 11.80 -1.10 11.67
N MET A 524 10.82 -0.21 11.54
CA MET A 524 10.75 1.00 12.35
C MET A 524 10.59 0.66 13.83
N ALA A 525 9.71 -0.29 14.17
CA ALA A 525 9.50 -0.71 15.56
C ALA A 525 10.76 -1.31 16.19
N ALA A 526 11.57 -2.04 15.41
CA ALA A 526 12.86 -2.55 15.84
C ALA A 526 13.82 -1.41 16.25
N THR A 527 13.88 -0.35 15.43
CA THR A 527 14.65 0.85 15.74
C THR A 527 14.06 1.61 16.93
N LEU A 528 12.74 1.74 17.00
CA LEU A 528 12.04 2.42 18.09
C LEU A 528 12.31 1.75 19.43
N TRP A 529 12.34 0.42 19.48
CA TRP A 529 12.52 -0.33 20.74
C TRP A 529 13.96 -0.76 21.01
N ASP A 530 14.89 -0.43 20.12
CA ASP A 530 16.29 -0.85 20.17
C ASP A 530 16.45 -2.37 20.31
N CYS A 531 15.75 -3.11 19.44
CA CYS A 531 15.68 -4.57 19.48
C CYS A 531 15.80 -5.20 18.09
N GLN A 532 15.86 -6.53 18.04
CA GLN A 532 15.90 -7.26 16.77
C GLN A 532 14.53 -7.22 16.06
N VAL A 533 14.52 -7.21 14.72
CA VAL A 533 13.27 -7.17 13.92
C VAL A 533 12.30 -8.30 14.29
N LYS A 534 12.82 -9.49 14.62
CA LYS A 534 12.00 -10.62 15.09
C LYS A 534 11.30 -10.31 16.41
N GLU A 535 12.00 -9.72 17.38
CA GLU A 535 11.40 -9.32 18.66
C GLU A 535 10.37 -8.22 18.47
N ALA A 536 10.67 -7.23 17.61
CA ALA A 536 9.72 -6.17 17.28
C ALA A 536 8.43 -6.74 16.65
N ARG A 537 8.56 -7.67 15.69
CA ARG A 537 7.42 -8.39 15.11
C ARG A 537 6.58 -9.10 16.16
N GLU A 538 7.23 -9.82 17.07
CA GLU A 538 6.54 -10.55 18.16
C GLU A 538 5.81 -9.59 19.10
N THR A 539 6.44 -8.46 19.46
CA THR A 539 5.80 -7.42 20.29
C THR A 539 4.64 -6.75 19.58
N LEU A 540 4.76 -6.38 18.30
CA LEU A 540 3.67 -5.80 17.52
C LEU A 540 2.48 -6.76 17.43
N ARG A 541 2.72 -8.04 17.11
CA ARG A 541 1.69 -9.09 17.10
C ARG A 541 1.03 -9.25 18.47
N TYR A 542 1.82 -9.22 19.54
CA TYR A 542 1.32 -9.32 20.90
C TYR A 542 0.45 -8.12 21.29
N LEU A 543 0.92 -6.89 21.07
CA LEU A 543 0.15 -5.67 21.39
C LEU A 543 -1.15 -5.61 20.55
N ARG A 544 -1.11 -6.03 19.28
CA ARG A 544 -2.32 -6.21 18.46
C ARG A 544 -3.27 -7.24 19.05
N GLY A 545 -2.76 -8.38 19.51
CA GLY A 545 -3.57 -9.40 20.20
C GLY A 545 -4.23 -8.89 21.49
N LYS A 546 -3.65 -7.87 22.12
CA LYS A 546 -4.18 -7.18 23.30
C LYS A 546 -5.16 -6.03 22.97
N ALA A 547 -5.56 -5.87 21.72
CA ALA A 547 -6.34 -4.73 21.22
C ALA A 547 -5.68 -3.35 21.50
N LEU A 548 -4.35 -3.33 21.70
CA LEU A 548 -3.59 -2.08 21.90
C LEU A 548 -3.08 -1.48 20.58
N LEU A 549 -3.17 -2.23 19.48
CA LEU A 549 -2.83 -1.79 18.12
C LEU A 549 -3.94 -2.16 17.14
N LEU A 550 -4.13 -1.30 16.14
CA LEU A 550 -5.00 -1.50 14.98
C LEU A 550 -4.17 -2.04 13.81
N THR A 551 -4.85 -2.65 12.83
CA THR A 551 -4.21 -3.05 11.57
C THR A 551 -4.16 -1.83 10.64
N GLY A 552 -2.97 -1.50 10.14
CA GLY A 552 -2.76 -0.41 9.19
C GLY A 552 -3.10 -0.81 7.75
N VAL A 553 -2.87 0.10 6.80
CA VAL A 553 -2.95 -0.20 5.37
C VAL A 553 -1.79 -1.14 5.04
N SER A 554 -2.08 -2.43 4.94
CA SER A 554 -1.10 -3.47 4.61
C SER A 554 -0.98 -3.57 3.10
N SER A 555 0.26 -3.53 2.60
CA SER A 555 0.60 -4.02 1.26
C SER A 555 0.73 -5.55 1.32
N GLU A 556 0.64 -6.23 0.18
CA GLU A 556 0.61 -7.69 0.01
C GLU A 556 1.77 -8.47 0.68
N GLN A 557 2.78 -7.79 1.24
CA GLN A 557 3.97 -8.39 1.85
C GLN A 557 4.28 -7.91 3.28
N ILE A 558 3.62 -6.87 3.81
CA ILE A 558 3.97 -6.23 5.09
C ILE A 558 2.71 -5.97 5.91
N THR A 559 2.62 -6.57 7.10
CA THR A 559 1.58 -6.20 8.07
C THR A 559 1.99 -4.92 8.76
N ASN A 560 1.23 -3.86 8.49
CA ASN A 560 1.43 -2.57 9.14
C ASN A 560 0.50 -2.43 10.34
N TYR A 561 0.92 -1.65 11.33
CA TYR A 561 0.13 -1.38 12.53
C TYR A 561 -0.12 0.12 12.70
N ARG A 562 -1.18 0.47 13.43
CA ARG A 562 -1.50 1.83 13.86
C ARG A 562 -1.88 1.81 15.32
N VAL A 563 -1.75 2.95 16.00
CA VAL A 563 -2.23 3.11 17.38
C VAL A 563 -3.56 3.84 17.32
N HIS A 564 -4.54 3.40 18.12
CA HIS A 564 -5.77 4.16 18.32
C HIS A 564 -5.43 5.51 18.99
N ASP A 565 -6.03 6.61 18.55
CA ASP A 565 -5.78 7.98 19.06
C ASP A 565 -5.70 8.07 20.60
N LEU A 566 -6.65 7.50 21.35
CA LEU A 566 -6.67 7.47 22.82
C LEU A 566 -5.54 6.65 23.45
N LEU A 567 -5.14 5.56 22.79
CA LEU A 567 -4.01 4.76 23.25
C LEU A 567 -2.68 5.47 22.96
N HIS A 568 -2.63 6.25 21.88
CA HIS A 568 -1.50 7.11 21.56
C HIS A 568 -1.40 8.26 22.57
N ASP A 569 -2.51 8.96 22.86
CA ASP A 569 -2.62 9.98 23.91
C ASP A 569 -2.10 9.42 25.25
N LEU A 570 -2.55 8.22 25.62
CA LEU A 570 -2.13 7.54 26.84
C LEU A 570 -0.64 7.18 26.82
N ALA A 571 -0.12 6.63 25.73
CA ALA A 571 1.30 6.32 25.58
C ALA A 571 2.16 7.59 25.70
N ARG A 572 1.71 8.70 25.10
CA ARG A 572 2.38 10.00 25.16
C ARG A 572 2.36 10.60 26.57
N ASN A 573 1.25 10.47 27.29
CA ASN A 573 1.17 10.88 28.70
C ASN A 573 2.09 10.03 29.58
N LEU A 574 2.11 8.71 29.40
CA LEU A 574 3.01 7.81 30.14
C LEU A 574 4.48 8.02 29.82
N LEU A 575 4.80 8.56 28.63
CA LEU A 575 6.17 8.90 28.26
C LEU A 575 6.73 10.01 29.17
N GLN A 576 5.88 10.97 29.56
CA GLN A 576 6.23 12.08 30.45
C GLN A 576 6.00 11.76 31.94
N ALA A 577 5.10 10.82 32.25
CA ALA A 577 4.79 10.43 33.62
C ALA A 577 6.01 9.82 34.33
N SER A 578 6.06 9.97 35.66
CA SER A 578 7.17 9.46 36.48
C SER A 578 7.38 7.95 36.32
N SER A 579 8.65 7.53 36.23
CA SER A 579 9.04 6.12 36.28
C SER A 579 8.82 5.47 37.65
N HIS A 580 8.67 6.30 38.69
CA HIS A 580 8.38 5.90 40.05
C HIS A 580 7.06 6.56 40.48
N PRO A 581 5.91 5.91 40.23
CA PRO A 581 4.64 6.44 40.65
C PRO A 581 4.59 6.58 42.18
N GLN A 582 3.91 7.62 42.68
CA GLN A 582 3.78 7.86 44.12
C GLN A 582 2.79 6.89 44.79
N ALA A 583 1.96 6.23 44.00
CA ALA A 583 1.00 5.25 44.47
C ALA A 583 1.02 3.99 43.60
N ASP A 584 0.87 2.82 44.23
CA ASP A 584 1.02 1.49 43.62
C ASP A 584 0.05 1.22 42.44
N TYR A 585 -1.02 2.00 42.30
CA TYR A 585 -2.02 1.83 41.25
C TYR A 585 -1.73 2.66 39.99
N GLN A 586 -0.82 3.63 40.03
CA GLN A 586 -0.44 4.42 38.85
C GLN A 586 0.51 3.60 37.98
N LEU A 587 0.29 3.65 36.66
CA LEU A 587 1.20 3.00 35.72
C LEU A 587 2.57 3.71 35.73
N PRO A 588 3.69 2.98 35.82
CA PRO A 588 5.00 3.58 35.73
C PRO A 588 5.23 4.12 34.32
N GLY A 589 5.57 5.40 34.23
CA GLY A 589 5.95 6.06 32.99
C GLY A 589 7.45 5.92 32.66
N LEU A 590 7.93 6.73 31.72
CA LEU A 590 9.36 6.82 31.38
C LEU A 590 10.06 8.05 31.97
N GLY A 591 9.31 9.07 32.41
CA GLY A 591 9.84 10.31 32.95
C GLY A 591 10.67 11.12 31.94
N LEU A 592 10.41 10.94 30.64
CA LEU A 592 11.10 11.64 29.56
C LEU A 592 10.29 12.85 29.13
N SER A 593 10.94 13.99 29.00
CA SER A 593 10.35 15.08 28.22
C SER A 593 10.16 14.63 26.77
N ILE A 594 9.21 15.25 26.08
CA ILE A 594 8.98 14.93 24.67
C ILE A 594 10.26 15.12 23.84
N THR A 595 10.98 16.22 24.07
CA THR A 595 12.25 16.54 23.40
C THR A 595 13.30 15.45 23.61
N GLU A 596 13.48 14.98 24.85
CA GLU A 596 14.44 13.90 25.17
C GLU A 596 14.07 12.58 24.48
N ALA A 597 12.78 12.24 24.40
CA ALA A 597 12.35 11.04 23.70
C ALA A 597 12.64 11.12 22.19
N HIS A 598 12.42 12.27 21.54
CA HIS A 598 12.81 12.47 20.14
C HIS A 598 14.34 12.36 19.96
N GLN A 599 15.12 12.95 20.86
CA GLN A 599 16.59 12.87 20.82
C GLN A 599 17.11 11.43 20.98
N GLN A 600 16.49 10.65 21.88
CA GLN A 600 16.84 9.24 22.06
C GLN A 600 16.47 8.42 20.82
N LEU A 601 15.28 8.61 20.25
CA LEU A 601 14.87 7.93 19.02
C LEU A 601 15.83 8.26 17.85
N LEU A 602 16.17 9.53 17.66
CA LEU A 602 17.15 9.95 16.65
C LEU A 602 18.51 9.30 16.89
N SER A 603 18.95 9.18 18.14
CA SER A 603 20.20 8.49 18.49
C SER A 603 20.17 7.01 18.10
N ARG A 604 18.99 6.36 18.14
CA ARG A 604 18.83 4.97 17.67
C ARG A 604 18.99 4.85 16.16
N TYR A 605 18.39 5.77 15.39
CA TYR A 605 18.60 5.84 13.94
C TYR A 605 20.03 6.22 13.58
N GLN A 606 20.64 7.15 14.30
CA GLN A 606 22.00 7.61 14.01
C GLN A 606 23.02 6.47 14.07
N ARG A 607 22.84 5.48 14.97
CA ARG A 607 23.69 4.27 15.02
C ARG A 607 23.63 3.41 13.76
N GLN A 608 22.58 3.54 12.95
CA GLN A 608 22.40 2.80 11.69
C GLN A 608 22.98 3.55 10.48
N THR A 609 23.36 4.81 10.66
CA THR A 609 24.00 5.60 9.60
C THR A 609 25.43 5.11 9.33
N LYS A 610 25.83 5.16 8.05
CA LYS A 610 27.21 4.99 7.61
C LYS A 610 27.92 6.35 7.72
N ASN A 611 29.00 6.40 8.50
CA ASN A 611 29.80 7.62 8.74
C ASN A 611 29.03 8.80 9.34
N GLY A 612 27.91 8.57 10.05
CA GLY A 612 27.11 9.63 10.64
C GLY A 612 26.22 10.39 9.64
N LEU A 613 26.14 9.93 8.39
CA LEU A 613 25.39 10.58 7.32
C LEU A 613 23.97 10.05 7.24
N TRP A 614 22.99 10.92 7.40
CA TRP A 614 21.57 10.54 7.44
C TRP A 614 21.07 9.94 6.12
N HIS A 615 21.60 10.38 4.98
CA HIS A 615 21.23 9.83 3.66
C HIS A 615 21.68 8.38 3.42
N SER A 616 22.40 7.78 4.35
CA SER A 616 22.80 6.37 4.27
C SER A 616 21.82 5.40 4.94
N LEU A 617 20.77 5.92 5.60
CA LEU A 617 19.74 5.11 6.24
C LEU A 617 18.96 4.30 5.20
N GLU A 618 18.69 3.04 5.50
CA GLU A 618 17.76 2.23 4.72
C GLU A 618 16.31 2.70 4.94
N ASP A 619 15.47 2.53 3.92
CA ASP A 619 14.04 2.81 4.07
C ASP A 619 13.35 1.71 4.90
N ASP A 620 12.89 2.13 6.07
CA ASP A 620 12.06 1.31 6.96
C ASP A 620 10.55 1.56 6.77
N GLY A 621 10.18 2.40 5.80
CA GLY A 621 8.80 2.81 5.52
C GLY A 621 8.31 3.97 6.39
N TYR A 622 9.14 4.49 7.30
CA TYR A 622 8.78 5.55 8.24
C TYR A 622 9.75 6.74 8.20
N ILE A 623 11.04 6.49 8.43
CA ILE A 623 11.97 7.55 8.83
C ILE A 623 12.14 8.63 7.76
N TYR A 624 12.08 8.26 6.47
CA TYR A 624 12.19 9.22 5.38
C TYR A 624 11.10 10.30 5.45
N ASN A 625 9.87 9.92 5.79
CA ASN A 625 8.75 10.86 5.85
C ASN A 625 8.75 11.74 7.12
N HIS A 626 9.48 11.33 8.15
CA HIS A 626 9.37 11.91 9.50
C HIS A 626 10.71 12.35 10.12
N LEU A 627 11.85 12.16 9.45
CA LEU A 627 13.17 12.52 9.97
C LEU A 627 13.24 13.99 10.35
N LEU A 628 12.84 14.88 9.44
CA LEU A 628 12.83 16.33 9.69
C LEU A 628 11.94 16.69 10.88
N TRP A 629 10.76 16.06 10.98
CA TRP A 629 9.82 16.27 12.08
C TRP A 629 10.43 15.85 13.42
N HIS A 630 11.11 14.69 13.49
CA HIS A 630 11.81 14.27 14.71
C HIS A 630 12.95 15.21 15.07
N LEU A 631 13.75 15.66 14.09
CA LEU A 631 14.83 16.62 14.32
C LEU A 631 14.29 17.95 14.86
N GLU A 632 13.15 18.41 14.35
CA GLU A 632 12.48 19.62 14.82
C GLU A 632 11.97 19.46 16.27
N LYS A 633 11.25 18.38 16.56
CA LYS A 633 10.74 18.10 17.93
C LYS A 633 11.86 17.84 18.94
N ALA A 634 13.03 17.38 18.48
CA ALA A 634 14.24 17.25 19.27
C ALA A 634 14.99 18.58 19.50
N GLN A 635 14.51 19.69 18.93
CA GLN A 635 15.16 21.00 18.89
C GLN A 635 16.54 20.98 18.21
N GLN A 636 16.74 20.05 17.27
CA GLN A 636 17.98 19.89 16.50
C GLN A 636 17.90 20.58 15.14
N ILE A 637 17.43 21.84 15.11
CA ILE A 637 17.23 22.60 13.85
C ILE A 637 18.52 22.73 13.03
N ALA A 638 19.68 22.81 13.69
CA ALA A 638 20.96 22.82 12.98
C ALA A 638 21.21 21.53 12.17
N GLN A 639 20.76 20.37 12.66
CA GLN A 639 20.90 19.09 11.96
C GLN A 639 20.02 19.00 10.71
N ILE A 640 18.83 19.63 10.72
CA ILE A 640 17.98 19.76 9.53
C ILE A 640 18.76 20.46 8.40
N HIS A 641 19.40 21.57 8.72
CA HIS A 641 20.19 22.29 7.73
C HIS A 641 21.48 21.55 7.33
N LEU A 642 22.01 20.64 8.14
CA LEU A 642 23.16 19.81 7.78
C LEU A 642 22.75 18.63 6.88
N LEU A 643 21.66 17.95 7.21
CA LEU A 643 21.04 16.89 6.40
C LEU A 643 20.89 17.32 4.94
N LEU A 644 20.27 18.49 4.74
CA LEU A 644 20.03 19.05 3.40
C LEU A 644 21.29 19.56 2.70
N ARG A 645 22.46 19.45 3.34
CA ARG A 645 23.78 19.79 2.80
C ARG A 645 24.71 18.59 2.70
N GLU A 646 24.29 17.41 3.16
CA GLU A 646 25.12 16.22 3.07
C GLU A 646 25.45 15.92 1.61
N GLU A 647 26.68 15.51 1.37
CA GLU A 647 27.17 15.18 0.04
C GLU A 647 27.56 13.69 -0.02
N THR A 648 27.29 13.05 -1.15
CA THR A 648 27.82 11.72 -1.46
C THR A 648 29.32 11.82 -1.77
N ALA A 649 30.00 10.67 -1.87
CA ALA A 649 31.41 10.63 -2.26
C ALA A 649 31.68 11.25 -3.66
N GLU A 650 30.63 11.33 -4.49
CA GLU A 650 30.63 11.87 -5.84
C GLU A 650 30.32 13.38 -5.88
N GLY A 651 30.01 13.99 -4.73
CA GLY A 651 29.69 15.42 -4.61
C GLY A 651 28.23 15.77 -4.91
N HIS A 652 27.34 14.77 -4.99
CA HIS A 652 25.89 14.99 -5.13
C HIS A 652 25.25 15.24 -3.76
N ASN A 653 24.11 15.94 -3.72
CA ASN A 653 23.35 16.08 -2.47
C ASN A 653 22.84 14.70 -2.02
N GLY A 654 23.36 14.20 -0.90
CA GLY A 654 23.13 12.84 -0.43
C GLY A 654 21.67 12.56 -0.14
N TRP A 655 20.99 13.47 0.58
CA TRP A 655 19.57 13.31 0.91
C TRP A 655 18.69 13.29 -0.33
N TYR A 656 18.95 14.19 -1.29
CA TYR A 656 18.24 14.18 -2.58
C TYR A 656 18.46 12.90 -3.36
N SER A 657 19.72 12.47 -3.56
CA SER A 657 20.05 11.26 -4.31
C SER A 657 19.40 10.02 -3.72
N GLN A 658 19.34 9.95 -2.39
CA GLN A 658 18.72 8.82 -1.71
C GLN A 658 17.19 8.88 -1.80
N CYS A 659 16.57 10.04 -1.59
CA CYS A 659 15.13 10.22 -1.84
C CYS A 659 14.76 9.90 -3.29
N GLU A 660 15.59 10.27 -4.26
CA GLU A 660 15.38 9.98 -5.69
C GLU A 660 15.44 8.48 -5.97
N ARG A 661 16.47 7.77 -5.45
CA ARG A 661 16.61 6.32 -5.60
C ARG A 661 15.40 5.55 -5.06
N GLU A 662 14.83 5.99 -3.95
CA GLU A 662 13.66 5.37 -3.32
C GLU A 662 12.31 5.86 -3.92
N GLY A 663 12.33 6.73 -4.94
CA GLY A 663 11.12 7.28 -5.55
C GLY A 663 10.35 8.27 -4.67
N LYS A 664 11.02 8.88 -3.68
CA LYS A 664 10.47 9.78 -2.66
C LYS A 664 10.89 11.24 -2.85
N THR A 665 11.14 11.70 -4.07
CA THR A 665 11.57 13.09 -4.34
C THR A 665 10.63 14.16 -3.77
N ALA A 666 9.34 13.84 -3.63
CA ALA A 666 8.36 14.72 -2.96
C ALA A 666 8.70 15.00 -1.49
N VAL A 667 9.29 14.02 -0.78
CA VAL A 667 9.76 14.18 0.61
C VAL A 667 10.87 15.21 0.66
N PHE A 668 11.86 15.13 -0.23
CA PHE A 668 12.95 16.11 -0.29
C PHE A 668 12.45 17.54 -0.54
N ILE A 669 11.47 17.70 -1.43
CA ILE A 669 10.87 19.01 -1.72
C ILE A 669 10.13 19.55 -0.49
N LYS A 670 9.34 18.70 0.19
CA LYS A 670 8.70 19.03 1.47
C LYS A 670 9.73 19.47 2.50
N ASP A 671 10.85 18.76 2.61
CA ASP A 671 11.90 19.06 3.57
C ASP A 671 12.59 20.39 3.29
N ILE A 672 12.86 20.71 2.01
CA ILE A 672 13.41 22.01 1.60
C ILE A 672 12.46 23.15 1.98
N ALA A 673 11.16 22.99 1.71
CA ALA A 673 10.15 24.01 2.03
C ALA A 673 10.07 24.24 3.55
N ARG A 674 10.03 23.18 4.35
CA ARG A 674 10.01 23.30 5.82
C ARG A 674 11.31 23.89 6.37
N ALA A 675 12.46 23.51 5.83
CA ALA A 675 13.75 24.06 6.26
C ALA A 675 13.92 25.54 5.89
N TRP A 676 13.32 25.99 4.78
CA TRP A 676 13.23 27.42 4.47
C TRP A 676 12.37 28.13 5.52
N GLN A 677 11.15 27.65 5.80
CA GLN A 677 10.28 28.27 6.79
C GLN A 677 10.97 28.37 8.18
N LEU A 678 11.65 27.31 8.61
CA LEU A 678 12.43 27.32 9.86
C LEU A 678 13.54 28.39 9.82
N ALA A 679 14.20 28.59 8.67
CA ALA A 679 15.19 29.65 8.53
C ALA A 679 14.56 31.05 8.65
N GLU A 680 13.35 31.28 8.12
CA GLU A 680 12.60 32.54 8.26
C GLU A 680 12.18 32.79 9.71
N GLU A 681 11.65 31.78 10.39
CA GLU A 681 11.25 31.87 11.79
C GLU A 681 12.43 32.27 12.70
N HIS A 682 13.64 31.78 12.41
CA HIS A 682 14.87 32.12 13.15
C HIS A 682 15.59 33.38 12.64
N PHE A 683 14.98 34.16 11.74
CA PHE A 683 15.58 35.38 11.19
C PHE A 683 15.94 36.39 12.29
N ILE A 684 15.03 36.60 13.25
CA ILE A 684 15.22 37.58 14.33
C ILE A 684 16.42 37.19 15.22
N GLU A 685 16.62 35.89 15.46
CA GLU A 685 17.67 35.38 16.34
C GLU A 685 19.06 35.39 15.68
N ASN A 686 19.13 35.07 14.38
CA ASN A 686 20.39 35.04 13.64
C ASN A 686 20.24 35.45 12.16
N PRO A 687 20.14 36.77 11.88
CA PRO A 687 19.83 37.28 10.55
C PRO A 687 20.81 36.81 9.47
N THR A 688 22.12 36.86 9.75
CA THR A 688 23.16 36.51 8.77
C THR A 688 23.10 35.03 8.36
N LYS A 689 22.94 34.13 9.33
CA LYS A 689 22.83 32.69 9.07
C LYS A 689 21.51 32.36 8.38
N SER A 690 20.42 33.00 8.81
CA SER A 690 19.08 32.86 8.23
C SER A 690 19.05 33.26 6.75
N ILE A 691 19.58 34.44 6.40
CA ILE A 691 19.66 34.90 5.00
C ILE A 691 20.46 33.91 4.14
N GLY A 692 21.61 33.44 4.64
CA GLY A 692 22.43 32.47 3.90
C GLY A 692 21.72 31.13 3.66
N LEU A 693 20.84 30.72 4.57
CA LEU A 693 19.99 29.54 4.40
C LEU A 693 18.84 29.79 3.43
N GLN A 694 18.13 30.91 3.55
CA GLN A 694 17.05 31.29 2.64
C GLN A 694 17.55 31.40 1.19
N VAL A 695 18.69 32.06 0.96
CA VAL A 695 19.31 32.15 -0.38
C VAL A 695 19.65 30.76 -0.92
N ARG A 696 20.18 29.87 -0.07
CA ARG A 696 20.47 28.48 -0.47
C ARG A 696 19.20 27.74 -0.89
N TYR A 697 18.13 27.81 -0.09
CA TYR A 697 16.89 27.11 -0.41
C TYR A 697 16.19 27.69 -1.63
N ALA A 698 16.24 29.01 -1.81
CA ALA A 698 15.82 29.67 -3.04
C ALA A 698 16.63 29.16 -4.24
N LEU A 699 17.97 29.05 -4.13
CA LEU A 699 18.82 28.52 -5.19
C LEU A 699 18.58 27.03 -5.47
N ILE A 700 18.34 26.20 -4.46
CA ILE A 700 18.01 24.77 -4.66
C ILE A 700 16.66 24.63 -5.36
N THR A 701 15.65 25.37 -4.90
CA THR A 701 14.30 25.34 -5.48
C THR A 701 14.31 25.85 -6.92
N THR A 702 14.98 26.97 -7.17
CA THR A 702 15.15 27.53 -8.53
C THR A 702 16.03 26.66 -9.40
N SER A 703 17.08 26.03 -8.87
CA SER A 703 17.93 25.09 -9.61
C SER A 703 17.16 23.85 -10.01
N LEU A 704 16.39 23.22 -9.11
CA LEU A 704 15.52 22.08 -9.47
C LEU A 704 14.55 22.45 -10.60
N ASN A 705 13.93 23.63 -10.51
CA ASN A 705 13.02 24.13 -11.55
C ASN A 705 13.77 24.53 -12.85
N SER A 706 15.00 25.05 -12.74
CA SER A 706 15.85 25.51 -13.85
C SER A 706 16.58 24.38 -14.58
N LEU A 707 17.01 23.33 -13.87
CA LEU A 707 17.57 22.09 -14.43
C LEU A 707 16.50 21.40 -15.28
N ALA A 708 15.27 21.31 -14.75
CA ALA A 708 14.13 20.87 -15.54
C ALA A 708 13.86 21.81 -16.73
N GLY A 709 14.07 23.12 -16.60
CA GLY A 709 13.87 24.11 -17.67
C GLY A 709 14.96 24.22 -18.75
N ASN A 710 16.23 23.83 -18.50
CA ASN A 710 17.38 24.20 -19.34
C ASN A 710 18.15 23.07 -20.03
N ILE A 711 17.76 21.80 -19.86
CA ILE A 711 18.39 20.68 -20.58
C ILE A 711 17.96 20.70 -22.06
N PRO A 712 18.88 20.74 -23.04
CA PRO A 712 18.53 20.68 -24.46
C PRO A 712 17.81 19.38 -24.81
N ALA A 713 16.85 19.43 -25.75
CA ALA A 713 16.06 18.28 -26.16
C ALA A 713 16.93 17.15 -26.75
N GLU A 714 17.94 17.54 -27.51
CA GLU A 714 18.92 16.64 -28.12
C GLU A 714 19.77 15.95 -27.05
N LEU A 715 20.19 16.70 -26.02
CA LEU A 715 20.94 16.11 -24.90
C LEU A 715 20.08 15.12 -24.12
N MET A 716 18.80 15.42 -23.91
CA MET A 716 17.86 14.51 -23.24
C MET A 716 17.69 13.21 -24.03
N SER A 717 17.56 13.29 -25.36
CA SER A 717 17.51 12.09 -26.22
C SER A 717 18.81 11.27 -26.14
N LEU A 718 19.97 11.92 -26.15
CA LEU A 718 21.28 11.25 -26.04
C LEU A 718 21.48 10.58 -24.68
N LEU A 719 21.04 11.21 -23.59
CA LEU A 719 21.10 10.63 -22.24
C LEU A 719 20.26 9.36 -22.13
N ILE A 720 19.09 9.32 -22.77
CA ILE A 720 18.24 8.11 -22.82
C ILE A 720 18.86 7.06 -23.74
N GLN A 721 19.35 7.47 -24.92
CA GLN A 721 19.98 6.58 -25.89
C GLN A 721 21.21 5.86 -25.33
N HIS A 722 21.98 6.54 -24.48
CA HIS A 722 23.17 5.99 -23.84
C HIS A 722 22.90 5.38 -22.46
N GLU A 723 21.63 5.16 -22.10
CA GLU A 723 21.19 4.55 -20.84
C GLU A 723 21.67 5.27 -19.57
N ILE A 724 22.06 6.54 -19.68
CA ILE A 724 22.40 7.41 -18.55
C ILE A 724 21.12 7.84 -17.82
N TRP A 725 20.04 8.09 -18.59
CA TRP A 725 18.68 8.30 -18.10
C TRP A 725 17.76 7.19 -18.56
N THR A 726 16.81 6.81 -17.70
CA THR A 726 15.69 5.96 -18.11
C THR A 726 14.69 6.78 -18.97
N PRO A 727 13.95 6.13 -19.90
CA PRO A 727 12.88 6.79 -20.64
C PRO A 727 11.83 7.47 -19.73
N ALA A 728 11.56 6.91 -18.55
CA ALA A 728 10.66 7.47 -17.55
C ALA A 728 11.21 8.78 -16.93
N GLN A 729 12.51 8.82 -16.62
CA GLN A 729 13.17 10.05 -16.15
C GLN A 729 13.13 11.14 -17.23
N GLY A 730 13.44 10.79 -18.49
CA GLY A 730 13.33 11.72 -19.62
C GLY A 730 11.94 12.35 -19.72
N LEU A 731 10.89 11.52 -19.68
CA LEU A 731 9.51 12.00 -19.75
C LEU A 731 9.11 12.85 -18.52
N ALA A 732 9.58 12.51 -17.32
CA ALA A 732 9.34 13.32 -16.12
C ALA A 732 9.96 14.72 -16.23
N TYR A 733 11.15 14.84 -16.81
CA TYR A 733 11.79 16.14 -17.06
C TYR A 733 11.11 16.95 -18.16
N VAL A 734 10.51 16.30 -19.16
CA VAL A 734 9.65 16.98 -20.15
C VAL A 734 8.42 17.58 -19.47
N ARG A 735 7.78 16.84 -18.56
CA ARG A 735 6.58 17.28 -17.82
C ARG A 735 6.84 18.47 -16.91
N GLN A 736 7.94 18.45 -16.16
CA GLN A 736 8.26 19.50 -15.18
C GLN A 736 8.61 20.86 -15.81
N ASN A 737 8.75 20.94 -17.14
CA ASN A 737 9.04 22.20 -17.81
C ASN A 737 7.77 23.03 -17.97
N GLN A 738 7.76 24.28 -17.50
CA GLN A 738 6.62 25.20 -17.62
C GLN A 738 6.50 25.89 -18.99
N ASP A 739 7.50 25.72 -19.86
CA ASP A 739 7.57 26.32 -21.19
C ASP A 739 7.00 25.34 -22.25
N ASP A 740 5.82 25.66 -22.78
CA ASP A 740 5.07 24.84 -23.74
C ASP A 740 5.86 24.52 -25.03
N GLU A 741 6.68 25.45 -25.52
CA GLU A 741 7.53 25.25 -26.71
C GLU A 741 8.56 24.16 -26.43
N LYS A 742 9.29 24.32 -25.33
CA LYS A 742 10.32 23.36 -24.92
C LYS A 742 9.72 22.01 -24.55
N ARG A 743 8.52 21.96 -23.96
CA ARG A 743 7.81 20.70 -23.71
C ARG A 743 7.55 19.95 -25.00
N ALA A 744 6.99 20.61 -26.02
CA ALA A 744 6.70 20.00 -27.31
C ALA A 744 7.97 19.48 -28.01
N GLU A 745 9.02 20.30 -28.03
CA GLU A 745 10.29 19.94 -28.68
C GLU A 745 10.97 18.75 -28.01
N ARG A 746 11.01 18.73 -26.66
CA ARG A 746 11.60 17.61 -25.93
C ARG A 746 10.77 16.34 -26.02
N LEU A 747 9.45 16.46 -25.95
CA LEU A 747 8.55 15.31 -26.10
C LEU A 747 8.77 14.65 -27.47
N LYS A 748 8.86 15.46 -28.53
CA LYS A 748 9.23 15.00 -29.86
C LYS A 748 10.61 14.34 -29.91
N ALA A 749 11.61 14.90 -29.23
CA ALA A 749 12.97 14.36 -29.23
C ALA A 749 13.09 13.01 -28.49
N ILE A 750 12.35 12.80 -27.39
CA ILE A 750 12.41 11.55 -26.63
C ILE A 750 11.46 10.46 -27.17
N SER A 751 10.45 10.84 -27.97
CA SER A 751 9.44 9.92 -28.54
C SER A 751 10.00 8.63 -29.15
N PRO A 752 11.11 8.63 -29.92
CA PRO A 752 11.68 7.41 -30.49
C PRO A 752 12.21 6.40 -29.46
N HIS A 753 12.45 6.84 -28.24
CA HIS A 753 13.07 6.05 -27.16
C HIS A 753 12.06 5.64 -26.07
N LEU A 754 10.79 6.01 -26.21
CA LEU A 754 9.76 5.68 -25.23
C LEU A 754 9.24 4.24 -25.45
N PRO A 755 9.23 3.39 -24.40
CA PRO A 755 8.57 2.09 -24.47
C PRO A 755 7.05 2.28 -24.51
N SER A 756 6.35 1.27 -25.03
CA SER A 756 4.88 1.30 -25.20
C SER A 756 4.09 1.53 -23.91
N THR A 757 4.69 1.24 -22.75
CA THR A 757 4.11 1.50 -21.43
C THR A 757 4.05 2.99 -21.08
N LEU A 758 4.92 3.83 -21.65
CA LEU A 758 5.01 5.27 -21.35
C LEU A 758 4.37 6.15 -22.44
N LEU A 759 3.89 5.55 -23.54
CA LEU A 759 3.20 6.29 -24.62
C LEU A 759 1.83 6.89 -24.22
N PRO A 760 0.99 6.25 -23.39
CA PRO A 760 -0.23 6.90 -22.87
C PRO A 760 0.11 8.16 -22.07
N GLU A 761 1.18 8.05 -21.28
CA GLU A 761 1.71 9.12 -20.45
C GLU A 761 2.31 10.27 -21.26
N ALA A 762 2.99 9.96 -22.36
CA ALA A 762 3.49 10.95 -23.31
C ALA A 762 2.36 11.67 -24.07
N LEU A 763 1.31 10.95 -24.45
CA LEU A 763 0.12 11.52 -25.09
C LEU A 763 -0.62 12.48 -24.14
N ALA A 764 -0.75 12.12 -22.86
CA ALA A 764 -1.29 13.01 -21.83
C ALA A 764 -0.45 14.29 -21.69
N THR A 765 0.89 14.17 -21.70
CA THR A 765 1.78 15.34 -21.67
C THR A 765 1.66 16.23 -22.90
N ALA A 766 1.40 15.68 -24.08
CA ALA A 766 1.08 16.48 -25.26
C ALA A 766 -0.24 17.25 -25.08
N ARG A 767 -1.28 16.61 -24.55
CA ARG A 767 -2.59 17.23 -24.30
C ARG A 767 -2.53 18.41 -23.33
N GLU A 768 -1.68 18.33 -22.31
CA GLU A 768 -1.50 19.35 -21.27
C GLU A 768 -0.72 20.60 -21.73
N ILE A 769 -0.18 20.61 -22.95
CA ILE A 769 0.51 21.78 -23.51
C ILE A 769 -0.54 22.86 -23.75
N GLY A 770 -0.45 23.99 -23.06
CA GLY A 770 -1.48 25.04 -23.06
C GLY A 770 -1.65 25.71 -24.43
N ASN A 771 -0.54 25.99 -25.10
CA ASN A 771 -0.49 26.56 -26.43
C ASN A 771 -0.86 25.53 -27.52
N GLU A 772 -1.88 25.84 -28.32
CA GLU A 772 -2.46 24.95 -29.34
C GLU A 772 -1.48 24.57 -30.46
N TYR A 773 -0.66 25.51 -30.93
CA TYR A 773 0.39 25.26 -31.93
C TYR A 773 1.44 24.27 -31.42
N TYR A 774 1.95 24.45 -30.19
CA TYR A 774 2.92 23.52 -29.61
C TYR A 774 2.31 22.15 -29.28
N ARG A 775 1.02 22.12 -28.91
CA ARG A 775 0.24 20.88 -28.75
C ARG A 775 0.16 20.10 -30.06
N ALA A 776 -0.15 20.76 -31.17
CA ALA A 776 -0.17 20.15 -32.50
C ALA A 776 1.20 19.56 -32.89
N ARG A 777 2.29 20.31 -32.67
CA ARG A 777 3.66 19.83 -32.93
C ARG A 777 4.04 18.60 -32.10
N ALA A 778 3.62 18.56 -30.84
CA ALA A 778 3.86 17.43 -29.95
C ALA A 778 3.12 16.17 -30.42
N LEU A 779 1.84 16.30 -30.80
CA LEU A 779 1.04 15.20 -31.34
C LEU A 779 1.65 14.64 -32.62
N THR A 780 2.07 15.50 -33.54
CA THR A 780 2.76 15.11 -34.79
C THR A 780 4.07 14.37 -34.51
N GLY A 781 4.81 14.77 -33.47
CA GLY A 781 6.05 14.09 -33.05
C GLY A 781 5.83 12.69 -32.46
N LEU A 782 4.72 12.50 -31.75
CA LEU A 782 4.36 11.21 -31.12
C LEU A 782 3.71 10.23 -32.09
N ALA A 783 2.96 10.73 -33.09
CA ALA A 783 2.17 9.92 -34.01
C ALA A 783 2.87 8.66 -34.58
N PRO A 784 4.15 8.71 -35.01
CA PRO A 784 4.85 7.54 -35.56
C PRO A 784 5.05 6.37 -34.59
N TYR A 785 4.95 6.62 -33.29
CA TYR A 785 5.28 5.67 -32.24
C TYR A 785 4.05 5.17 -31.49
N LEU A 786 2.88 5.77 -31.71
CA LEU A 786 1.65 5.41 -31.00
C LEU A 786 1.09 4.05 -31.49
N PRO A 787 0.77 3.12 -30.57
CA PRO A 787 0.06 1.89 -30.92
C PRO A 787 -1.40 2.16 -31.28
N GLU A 788 -2.01 1.26 -32.05
CA GLU A 788 -3.37 1.43 -32.59
C GLU A 788 -4.44 1.76 -31.54
N ASN A 789 -4.28 1.26 -30.31
CA ASN A 789 -5.22 1.50 -29.21
C ASN A 789 -5.17 2.94 -28.65
N LEU A 790 -4.12 3.72 -28.94
CA LEU A 790 -3.96 5.11 -28.48
C LEU A 790 -4.21 6.14 -29.59
N LEU A 791 -4.27 5.72 -30.86
CA LEU A 791 -4.58 6.60 -31.98
C LEU A 791 -5.96 7.29 -31.86
N PRO A 792 -7.04 6.66 -31.35
CA PRO A 792 -8.33 7.34 -31.14
C PRO A 792 -8.25 8.47 -30.11
N GLU A 793 -7.43 8.32 -29.06
CA GLU A 793 -7.23 9.33 -28.02
C GLU A 793 -6.39 10.51 -28.55
N ALA A 794 -5.39 10.24 -29.38
CA ALA A 794 -4.64 11.27 -30.09
C ALA A 794 -5.51 12.06 -31.06
N LEU A 795 -6.42 11.39 -31.78
CA LEU A 795 -7.41 12.03 -32.64
C LEU A 795 -8.38 12.92 -31.85
N ALA A 796 -8.87 12.45 -30.69
CA ALA A 796 -9.72 13.26 -29.83
C ALA A 796 -9.00 14.53 -29.36
N THR A 797 -7.73 14.40 -28.98
CA THR A 797 -6.89 15.53 -28.56
C THR A 797 -6.63 16.51 -29.72
N ALA A 798 -6.42 16.03 -30.94
CA ALA A 798 -6.28 16.88 -32.12
C ALA A 798 -7.59 17.65 -32.43
N ARG A 799 -8.75 17.02 -32.23
CA ARG A 799 -10.06 17.66 -32.44
C ARG A 799 -10.42 18.70 -31.36
N GLU A 800 -9.84 18.59 -30.17
CA GLU A 800 -9.99 19.57 -29.08
C GLU A 800 -9.25 20.89 -29.35
N ILE A 801 -8.40 20.95 -30.38
CA ILE A 801 -7.68 22.18 -30.78
C ILE A 801 -8.66 23.17 -31.43
N GLY A 802 -8.77 24.37 -30.86
CA GLY A 802 -9.69 25.40 -31.31
C GLY A 802 -9.27 26.04 -32.63
N ASP A 803 -8.00 26.43 -32.75
CA ASP A 803 -7.43 27.04 -33.95
C ASP A 803 -7.45 26.07 -35.14
N GLU A 804 -7.96 26.55 -36.29
CA GLU A 804 -8.17 25.70 -37.46
C GLU A 804 -6.85 25.29 -38.12
N SER A 805 -5.84 26.16 -38.09
CA SER A 805 -4.52 25.90 -38.67
C SER A 805 -3.74 24.87 -37.84
N ASP A 806 -3.72 25.04 -36.52
CA ASP A 806 -3.05 24.10 -35.60
C ASP A 806 -3.75 22.73 -35.58
N ARG A 807 -5.08 22.72 -35.64
CA ARG A 807 -5.87 21.49 -35.79
C ARG A 807 -5.56 20.76 -37.09
N ALA A 808 -5.46 21.49 -38.21
CA ALA A 808 -5.09 20.90 -39.50
C ALA A 808 -3.67 20.31 -39.48
N GLU A 809 -2.71 20.96 -38.82
CA GLU A 809 -1.35 20.42 -38.63
C GLU A 809 -1.37 19.10 -37.87
N ALA A 810 -2.06 19.03 -36.73
CA ALA A 810 -2.18 17.81 -35.92
C ALA A 810 -2.86 16.65 -36.68
N LEU A 811 -3.96 16.94 -37.37
CA LEU A 811 -4.69 15.94 -38.17
C LEU A 811 -3.85 15.43 -39.35
N THR A 812 -3.10 16.32 -40.01
CA THR A 812 -2.17 15.95 -41.09
C THR A 812 -1.05 15.04 -40.58
N GLY A 813 -0.53 15.31 -39.37
CA GLY A 813 0.48 14.46 -38.72
C GLY A 813 -0.03 13.06 -38.36
N LEU A 814 -1.32 12.93 -38.01
CA LEU A 814 -1.96 11.65 -37.65
C LEU A 814 -2.47 10.85 -38.86
N ALA A 815 -2.78 11.50 -39.99
CA ALA A 815 -3.38 10.88 -41.17
C ALA A 815 -2.62 9.66 -41.74
N PRO A 816 -1.27 9.58 -41.73
CA PRO A 816 -0.55 8.39 -42.19
C PRO A 816 -0.82 7.13 -41.36
N TYR A 817 -1.26 7.30 -40.11
CA TYR A 817 -1.51 6.22 -39.14
C TYR A 817 -3.02 5.94 -38.95
N LEU A 818 -3.87 6.88 -39.39
CA LEU A 818 -5.32 6.77 -39.39
C LEU A 818 -5.86 7.16 -40.78
N PRO A 819 -5.84 6.24 -41.77
CA PRO A 819 -6.27 6.59 -43.13
C PRO A 819 -7.76 6.98 -43.22
N GLU A 820 -8.56 6.69 -42.21
CA GLU A 820 -9.98 7.06 -42.12
C GLU A 820 -10.19 8.58 -41.91
N ILE A 821 -9.20 9.31 -41.39
CA ILE A 821 -9.29 10.76 -41.16
C ILE A 821 -8.69 11.59 -42.31
N LEU A 822 -8.16 10.96 -43.36
CA LEU A 822 -7.62 11.66 -44.53
C LEU A 822 -8.61 12.65 -45.17
N PRO A 823 -9.90 12.31 -45.34
CA PRO A 823 -10.90 13.24 -45.86
C PRO A 823 -11.16 14.44 -44.93
N GLU A 824 -11.08 14.24 -43.62
CA GLU A 824 -11.25 15.28 -42.61
C GLU A 824 -10.03 16.21 -42.58
N ALA A 825 -8.81 15.65 -42.59
CA ALA A 825 -7.56 16.40 -42.66
C ALA A 825 -7.47 17.25 -43.94
N LEU A 826 -7.92 16.72 -45.09
CA LEU A 826 -7.98 17.44 -46.38
C LEU A 826 -9.09 18.49 -46.46
N ALA A 827 -10.12 18.42 -45.61
CA ALA A 827 -11.18 19.42 -45.55
C ALA A 827 -10.86 20.58 -44.60
N THR A 828 -9.97 20.35 -43.62
CA THR A 828 -9.45 21.35 -42.69
C THR A 828 -8.20 22.08 -43.20
N ALA A 829 -7.49 21.53 -44.19
CA ALA A 829 -6.35 22.15 -44.88
C ALA A 829 -6.82 22.93 -46.12
#